data_AF-A0A1H8LTQ4-F1
#
_entry.id   AF-A0A1H8LTQ4-F1
#
_cell.length_a   1.000
_cell.length_b   1.000
_cell.length_c   1.000
_cell.angle_alpha   90.00
_cell.angle_beta   90.00
_cell.angle_gamma   90.00
#
_symmetry.space_group_name_H-M   'P 1'
#
loop_
_entity.id
_entity.type
_entity.pdbx_description
1 polymer ?
#
loop_
_entity_poly.entity_id
_entity_poly.type
_entity_poly.pdbx_seq_one_letter_code
_entity_poly.pdbx_strand_id
1 'polypeptide(L)'
;MTTPATPDIIYTKVDEAPQLASASLLPIIQSFARAAGVSVGVKDISLAGRIIASFPENLTPDQRQPDDLAELGELVKSPGANVIKLPNISASVPQLVAAVKELQAKGYAIPTYPEDPATDAEKSIRARFDAIKGSAVNPVLREGNSDRRAAVAVKNYAKANPHSMGKWAKDSKTIVSTMSANDFFSNEKSIILSSAQSGVARIELIAPDGGLTVLKDGLKFTAGTVLDATFMSSRALDTFLADQITATKSAGVLFSIHLKATMMKVSDPIIFGHAVRVFLQPVFDVYGDKMAAAGINPNSGLGALLDQVALMAEATEIMAAIDAVMAERPPLYMVNSDKGITNLHVPSDVIIDASIPALIRAGGKGWGPDGKAADTNCIIPDSSYAPIYDESVAYFKETGALDPATAGTVQNVGLMAQKAEEYGSHPTTFEIPHAGMVRIVLANGDEVLEQTVAAGDIWRAASTKQAPIEDWVQLAISRQKAEGCQAIFWLDEGRAHDAELLKYVRPILAAAGVADKFQILTPRAATRLSLETIRKGQDSIAISGNVLRDYLTDLFPILELGTSAKMLSIVKLMNGGGMFETGAGGSAPKHVQQLVQENHLRWDSLGEFCALGESLKFLAETTDNHKARILGHAVDRATQGVLDHNKSPEGKVGQTDNRASHYFFALYWAQALANQNEDPVLIAHFAPIAAALAENEATILAELTATEGQPADLGGYFHTDPQKTNAIMRPSATMLRILGDA
;
A
#
# COMPACT_ATOMS: atom_id res chain seq x y z
N MET A 1 -27.72 20.79 -23.33
CA MET A 1 -26.59 19.85 -23.50
C MET A 1 -26.82 18.74 -22.50
N THR A 2 -27.19 17.56 -22.95
CA THR A 2 -27.33 16.36 -22.10
C THR A 2 -25.93 15.99 -21.59
N THR A 3 -25.74 15.93 -20.28
CA THR A 3 -24.52 15.40 -19.67
C THR A 3 -24.23 14.04 -20.31
N PRO A 4 -23.02 13.78 -20.85
CA PRO A 4 -22.70 12.46 -21.37
C PRO A 4 -22.91 11.40 -20.28
N ALA A 5 -23.49 10.26 -20.65
CA ALA A 5 -23.73 9.17 -19.71
C ALA A 5 -22.39 8.71 -19.13
N THR A 6 -22.31 8.59 -17.81
CA THR A 6 -21.15 8.02 -17.12
C THR A 6 -20.93 6.59 -17.63
N PRO A 7 -19.71 6.23 -18.08
CA PRO A 7 -19.39 4.87 -18.47
C PRO A 7 -19.67 3.86 -17.37
N ASP A 8 -20.02 2.63 -17.75
CA ASP A 8 -20.30 1.53 -16.81
C ASP A 8 -19.07 1.11 -16.02
N ILE A 9 -17.88 1.28 -16.62
CA ILE A 9 -16.57 1.06 -15.98
C ILE A 9 -15.66 2.24 -16.32
N ILE A 10 -15.02 2.81 -15.31
CA ILE A 10 -13.89 3.74 -15.49
C ILE A 10 -12.58 2.99 -15.28
N TYR A 11 -11.72 3.05 -16.29
CA TYR A 11 -10.37 2.50 -16.25
C TYR A 11 -9.37 3.66 -16.14
N THR A 12 -8.59 3.72 -15.06
CA THR A 12 -7.72 4.89 -14.83
C THR A 12 -6.51 4.90 -15.76
N LYS A 13 -6.27 6.03 -16.44
CA LYS A 13 -4.99 6.33 -17.09
C LYS A 13 -4.01 6.84 -16.04
N VAL A 14 -2.83 6.24 -16.00
CA VAL A 14 -1.83 6.39 -14.93
C VAL A 14 -0.45 6.64 -15.52
N ASP A 15 0.60 6.14 -14.88
CA ASP A 15 2.00 6.41 -15.19
C ASP A 15 2.77 5.12 -15.53
N GLU A 16 3.92 5.28 -16.18
CA GLU A 16 4.97 4.26 -16.31
C GLU A 16 4.46 2.89 -16.82
N ALA A 17 4.85 1.78 -16.19
CA ALA A 17 4.59 0.44 -16.70
C ALA A 17 3.10 0.06 -16.79
N PRO A 18 2.25 0.31 -15.77
CA PRO A 18 0.81 0.06 -15.88
C PRO A 18 0.16 0.87 -17.02
N GLN A 19 0.60 2.10 -17.27
CA GLN A 19 0.06 2.90 -18.38
C GLN A 19 0.48 2.36 -19.75
N LEU A 20 1.71 1.85 -19.87
CA LEU A 20 2.17 1.18 -21.08
C LEU A 20 1.40 -0.13 -21.30
N ALA A 21 1.21 -0.94 -20.26
CA ALA A 21 0.38 -2.14 -20.33
C ALA A 21 -1.07 -1.81 -20.72
N SER A 22 -1.64 -0.73 -20.18
CA SER A 22 -2.98 -0.24 -20.54
C SER A 22 -3.10 0.05 -22.03
N ALA A 23 -2.07 0.59 -22.68
CA ALA A 23 -2.08 0.84 -24.12
C ALA A 23 -2.22 -0.45 -24.95
N SER A 24 -1.87 -1.60 -24.38
CA SER A 24 -2.07 -2.92 -24.98
C SER A 24 -3.40 -3.56 -24.55
N LEU A 25 -3.71 -3.55 -23.24
CA LEU A 25 -4.85 -4.29 -22.67
C LEU A 25 -6.19 -3.57 -22.80
N LEU A 26 -6.25 -2.25 -22.63
CA LEU A 26 -7.51 -1.50 -22.61
C LEU A 26 -8.32 -1.66 -23.92
N PRO A 27 -7.71 -1.61 -25.12
CA PRO A 27 -8.44 -1.89 -26.36
C PRO A 27 -9.06 -3.28 -26.42
N ILE A 28 -8.41 -4.29 -25.83
CA ILE A 28 -8.93 -5.66 -25.71
C ILE A 28 -10.17 -5.64 -24.81
N ILE A 29 -10.07 -5.03 -23.62
CA ILE A 29 -11.17 -4.90 -22.67
C ILE A 29 -12.36 -4.20 -23.34
N GLN A 30 -12.14 -3.06 -24.00
CA GLN A 30 -13.18 -2.31 -24.68
C GLN A 30 -13.85 -3.12 -25.79
N SER A 31 -13.08 -3.86 -26.59
CA SER A 31 -13.63 -4.71 -27.64
C SER A 31 -14.54 -5.82 -27.08
N PHE A 32 -14.09 -6.51 -26.03
CA PHE A 32 -14.86 -7.58 -25.41
C PHE A 32 -16.10 -7.06 -24.66
N ALA A 33 -15.96 -5.96 -23.91
CA ALA A 33 -17.04 -5.35 -23.13
C ALA A 33 -18.20 -4.85 -24.03
N ARG A 34 -17.90 -4.33 -25.22
CA ARG A 34 -18.92 -3.89 -26.19
C ARG A 34 -19.88 -5.01 -26.60
N ALA A 35 -19.43 -6.26 -26.69
CA ALA A 35 -20.30 -7.40 -27.00
C ALA A 35 -21.37 -7.65 -25.92
N ALA A 36 -21.11 -7.19 -24.69
CA ALA A 36 -22.03 -7.23 -23.56
C ALA A 36 -22.83 -5.94 -23.35
N GLY A 37 -22.66 -4.94 -24.24
CA GLY A 37 -23.26 -3.61 -24.06
C GLY A 37 -22.68 -2.83 -22.88
N VAL A 38 -21.46 -3.16 -22.46
CA VAL A 38 -20.76 -2.50 -21.34
C VAL A 38 -19.81 -1.45 -21.89
N SER A 39 -19.95 -0.21 -21.41
CA SER A 39 -19.10 0.92 -21.77
C SER A 39 -17.91 1.06 -20.81
N VAL A 40 -16.71 1.20 -21.38
CA VAL A 40 -15.46 1.35 -20.61
C VAL A 40 -14.78 2.67 -21.00
N GLY A 41 -14.83 3.64 -20.09
CA GLY A 41 -14.22 4.96 -20.26
C GLY A 41 -12.92 5.12 -19.47
N VAL A 42 -12.26 6.27 -19.65
CA VAL A 42 -10.97 6.57 -19.02
C VAL A 42 -11.01 7.88 -18.25
N LYS A 43 -10.28 7.93 -17.14
CA LYS A 43 -9.98 9.15 -16.38
C LYS A 43 -8.47 9.25 -16.15
N ASP A 44 -7.88 10.38 -16.54
CA ASP A 44 -6.44 10.62 -16.49
C ASP A 44 -6.00 11.17 -15.13
N ILE A 45 -5.43 10.28 -14.32
CA ILE A 45 -4.87 10.60 -13.00
C ILE A 45 -3.34 10.50 -13.00
N SER A 46 -2.70 10.45 -14.17
CA SER A 46 -1.25 10.48 -14.31
C SER A 46 -0.66 11.73 -13.63
N LEU A 47 0.62 11.69 -13.25
CA LEU A 47 1.33 12.84 -12.71
C LEU A 47 1.27 14.02 -13.70
N ALA A 48 1.53 13.76 -14.99
CA ALA A 48 1.44 14.79 -16.03
C ALA A 48 0.02 15.36 -16.12
N GLY A 49 -1.01 14.52 -16.17
CA GLY A 49 -2.39 14.95 -16.27
C GLY A 49 -2.84 15.83 -15.09
N ARG A 50 -2.49 15.43 -13.87
CA ARG A 50 -2.78 16.22 -12.66
C ARG A 50 -2.04 17.56 -12.63
N ILE A 51 -0.81 17.63 -13.14
CA ILE A 51 -0.09 18.90 -13.31
C ILE A 51 -0.82 19.79 -14.33
N ILE A 52 -1.16 19.27 -15.50
CA ILE A 52 -1.84 20.03 -16.57
C ILE A 52 -3.19 20.59 -16.06
N ALA A 53 -4.01 19.73 -15.43
CA ALA A 53 -5.30 20.12 -14.86
C ALA A 53 -5.17 21.17 -13.75
N SER A 54 -4.04 21.19 -13.05
CA SER A 54 -3.79 22.12 -11.95
C SER A 54 -3.32 23.49 -12.40
N PHE A 55 -3.02 23.77 -13.67
CA PHE A 55 -2.59 25.09 -14.17
C PHE A 55 -3.27 25.50 -15.50
N PRO A 56 -4.61 25.43 -15.61
CA PRO A 56 -5.32 25.65 -16.88
C PRO A 56 -5.14 27.08 -17.42
N GLU A 57 -4.94 28.07 -16.54
CA GLU A 57 -4.76 29.48 -16.91
C GLU A 57 -3.49 29.74 -17.72
N ASN A 58 -2.50 28.85 -17.61
CA ASN A 58 -1.23 28.92 -18.33
C ASN A 58 -1.26 28.21 -19.69
N LEU A 59 -2.35 27.54 -20.03
CA LEU A 59 -2.42 26.61 -21.16
C LEU A 59 -3.34 27.11 -22.27
N THR A 60 -3.00 26.75 -23.50
CA THR A 60 -3.90 26.94 -24.65
C THR A 60 -5.16 26.08 -24.52
N PRO A 61 -6.27 26.40 -25.19
CA PRO A 61 -7.48 25.59 -25.14
C PRO A 61 -7.25 24.10 -25.45
N ASP A 62 -6.38 23.79 -26.42
CA ASP A 62 -6.08 22.41 -26.84
C ASP A 62 -5.16 21.66 -25.85
N GLN A 63 -4.40 22.39 -25.02
CA GLN A 63 -3.54 21.81 -23.98
C GLN A 63 -4.28 21.59 -22.66
N ARG A 64 -5.43 22.23 -22.45
CA ARG A 64 -6.21 22.09 -21.21
C ARG A 64 -6.87 20.71 -21.17
N GLN A 65 -6.92 20.14 -19.98
CA GLN A 65 -7.68 18.93 -19.70
C GLN A 65 -8.50 19.10 -18.41
N PRO A 66 -9.61 18.35 -18.25
CA PRO A 66 -10.37 18.37 -17.01
C PRO A 66 -9.55 17.86 -15.82
N ASP A 67 -9.96 18.26 -14.62
CA ASP A 67 -9.47 17.67 -13.37
C ASP A 67 -10.17 16.34 -13.11
N ASP A 68 -9.71 15.31 -13.82
CA ASP A 68 -10.25 13.96 -13.74
C ASP A 68 -10.13 13.34 -12.35
N LEU A 69 -9.17 13.78 -11.51
CA LEU A 69 -9.07 13.33 -10.13
C LEU A 69 -10.21 13.91 -9.27
N ALA A 70 -10.50 15.21 -9.42
CA ALA A 70 -11.64 15.83 -8.74
C ALA A 70 -12.97 15.21 -9.21
N GLU A 71 -13.14 14.99 -10.51
CA GLU A 71 -14.35 14.33 -11.05
C GLU A 71 -14.50 12.90 -10.54
N LEU A 72 -13.40 12.12 -10.49
CA LEU A 72 -13.42 10.79 -9.88
C LEU A 72 -13.75 10.86 -8.38
N GLY A 73 -13.25 11.86 -7.66
CA GLY A 73 -13.54 12.07 -6.24
C GLY A 73 -15.03 12.28 -5.96
N GLU A 74 -15.76 12.89 -6.89
CA GLU A 74 -17.22 12.96 -6.81
C GLU A 74 -17.90 11.67 -7.28
N LEU A 75 -17.38 11.04 -8.34
CA LEU A 75 -17.93 9.78 -8.85
C LEU A 75 -17.92 8.67 -7.81
N VAL A 76 -16.81 8.49 -7.06
CA VAL A 76 -16.69 7.42 -6.04
C VAL A 76 -17.67 7.57 -4.87
N LYS A 77 -18.35 8.72 -4.75
CA LYS A 77 -19.43 8.95 -3.79
C LYS A 77 -20.79 8.54 -4.34
N SER A 78 -20.88 8.09 -5.59
CA SER A 78 -22.13 7.65 -6.22
C SER A 78 -22.34 6.12 -6.10
N PRO A 79 -23.60 5.65 -6.01
CA PRO A 79 -23.91 4.22 -5.90
C PRO A 79 -23.54 3.41 -7.14
N GLY A 80 -23.48 4.04 -8.32
CA GLY A 80 -23.14 3.39 -9.58
C GLY A 80 -21.66 3.45 -9.94
N ALA A 81 -20.79 3.94 -9.06
CA ALA A 81 -19.37 4.04 -9.35
C ALA A 81 -18.77 2.65 -9.57
N ASN A 82 -18.03 2.47 -10.65
CA ASN A 82 -17.28 1.25 -10.93
C ASN A 82 -15.93 1.65 -11.53
N VAL A 83 -14.88 1.65 -10.69
CA VAL A 83 -13.57 2.20 -11.05
C VAL A 83 -12.50 1.13 -10.95
N ILE A 84 -11.87 0.77 -12.06
CA ILE A 84 -10.64 -0.04 -12.07
C ILE A 84 -9.45 0.91 -11.94
N LYS A 85 -8.76 0.83 -10.80
CA LYS A 85 -7.67 1.72 -10.41
C LYS A 85 -6.32 1.03 -10.56
N LEU A 86 -5.48 1.55 -11.45
CA LEU A 86 -4.12 1.06 -11.68
C LEU A 86 -3.10 1.76 -10.77
N PRO A 87 -1.95 1.15 -10.44
CA PRO A 87 -0.85 1.83 -9.76
C PRO A 87 -0.45 3.13 -10.46
N ASN A 88 -0.23 4.19 -9.68
CA ASN A 88 0.15 5.51 -10.18
C ASN A 88 1.31 6.08 -9.35
N ILE A 89 1.98 7.10 -9.88
CA ILE A 89 3.08 7.77 -9.18
C ILE A 89 2.53 8.58 -8.00
N SER A 90 3.05 8.28 -6.80
CA SER A 90 3.03 9.17 -5.65
C SER A 90 4.30 10.02 -5.67
N ALA A 91 4.24 11.20 -6.31
CA ALA A 91 5.45 11.88 -6.79
C ALA A 91 6.34 12.37 -5.65
N SER A 92 7.62 12.00 -5.70
CA SER A 92 8.68 12.72 -4.99
C SER A 92 8.93 14.08 -5.64
N VAL A 93 9.63 14.99 -4.94
CA VAL A 93 10.02 16.29 -5.51
C VAL A 93 10.83 16.13 -6.81
N PRO A 94 11.86 15.26 -6.90
CA PRO A 94 12.58 15.05 -8.16
C PRO A 94 11.71 14.58 -9.32
N GLN A 95 10.77 13.66 -9.08
CA GLN A 95 9.83 13.20 -10.11
C GLN A 95 8.90 14.32 -10.58
N LEU A 96 8.38 15.13 -9.64
CA LEU A 96 7.56 16.28 -9.96
C LEU A 96 8.31 17.28 -10.86
N VAL A 97 9.53 17.65 -10.47
CA VAL A 97 10.38 18.59 -11.24
C VAL A 97 10.69 18.03 -12.63
N ALA A 98 10.99 16.73 -12.73
CA ALA A 98 11.24 16.08 -14.02
C ALA A 98 10.00 16.07 -14.94
N ALA A 99 8.81 15.79 -14.39
CA ALA A 99 7.56 15.86 -15.14
C ALA A 99 7.23 17.27 -15.62
N VAL A 100 7.41 18.29 -14.76
CA VAL A 100 7.25 19.71 -15.15
C VAL A 100 8.20 20.07 -16.28
N LYS A 101 9.47 19.68 -16.20
CA LYS A 101 10.47 19.94 -17.24
C LYS A 101 10.11 19.27 -18.57
N GLU A 102 9.62 18.03 -18.54
CA GLU A 102 9.15 17.32 -19.74
C GLU A 102 7.96 18.06 -20.38
N LEU A 103 6.96 18.46 -19.59
CA LEU A 103 5.81 19.22 -20.08
C LEU A 103 6.22 20.57 -20.68
N GLN A 104 7.13 21.30 -20.03
CA GLN A 104 7.69 22.54 -20.55
C GLN A 104 8.41 22.33 -21.88
N ALA A 105 9.20 21.26 -22.02
CA ALA A 105 9.87 20.91 -23.27
C ALA A 105 8.88 20.56 -24.40
N LYS A 106 7.66 20.14 -24.05
CA LYS A 106 6.55 19.89 -24.98
C LYS A 106 5.66 21.13 -25.22
N GLY A 107 6.06 22.30 -24.72
CA GLY A 107 5.38 23.56 -24.98
C GLY A 107 4.23 23.88 -24.02
N TYR A 108 4.08 23.16 -22.91
CA TYR A 108 3.14 23.55 -21.85
C TYR A 108 3.77 24.64 -20.98
N ALA A 109 3.16 25.82 -20.91
CA ALA A 109 3.71 26.96 -20.16
C ALA A 109 3.47 26.87 -18.63
N ILE A 110 3.70 25.69 -18.04
CA ILE A 110 3.54 25.39 -16.61
C ILE A 110 4.66 26.07 -15.81
N PRO A 111 4.37 26.71 -14.65
CA PRO A 111 5.40 27.29 -13.80
C PRO A 111 6.35 26.23 -13.22
N THR A 112 7.60 26.61 -12.98
CA THR A 112 8.57 25.76 -12.29
C THR A 112 8.20 25.59 -10.81
N TYR A 113 8.53 24.45 -10.21
CA TYR A 113 8.36 24.20 -8.77
C TYR A 113 9.33 25.09 -7.95
N PRO A 114 8.84 26.00 -7.09
CA PRO A 114 9.71 26.82 -6.25
C PRO A 114 10.07 26.06 -4.97
N GLU A 115 11.32 25.62 -4.86
CA GLU A 115 11.84 24.87 -3.71
C GLU A 115 11.89 25.72 -2.44
N ASP A 116 12.27 27.00 -2.56
CA ASP A 116 12.29 27.97 -1.46
C ASP A 116 11.46 29.21 -1.85
N PRO A 117 10.12 29.17 -1.70
CA PRO A 117 9.25 30.24 -2.16
C PRO A 117 9.40 31.51 -1.31
N ALA A 118 9.84 32.62 -1.92
CA ALA A 118 10.06 33.89 -1.24
C ALA A 118 8.85 34.84 -1.36
N THR A 119 8.10 34.74 -2.46
CA THR A 119 6.95 35.59 -2.78
C THR A 119 5.62 34.87 -2.56
N ASP A 120 4.52 35.63 -2.40
CA ASP A 120 3.18 35.03 -2.26
C ASP A 120 2.73 34.28 -3.52
N ALA A 121 3.19 34.71 -4.70
CA ALA A 121 2.97 34.00 -5.95
C ALA A 121 3.67 32.63 -5.94
N GLU A 122 4.94 32.57 -5.54
CA GLU A 122 5.68 31.32 -5.41
C GLU A 122 5.09 30.40 -4.33
N LYS A 123 4.64 30.95 -3.20
CA LYS A 123 3.96 30.16 -2.14
C LYS A 123 2.65 29.55 -2.65
N SER A 124 1.88 30.29 -3.46
CA SER A 124 0.66 29.79 -4.10
C SER A 124 0.94 28.67 -5.11
N ILE A 125 1.95 28.86 -5.97
CA ILE A 125 2.40 27.83 -6.93
C ILE A 125 2.89 26.58 -6.19
N ARG A 126 3.71 26.77 -5.15
CA ARG A 126 4.21 25.71 -4.27
C ARG A 126 3.05 24.91 -3.66
N ALA A 127 2.06 25.59 -3.11
CA ALA A 127 0.91 24.94 -2.47
C ALA A 127 0.13 24.05 -3.46
N ARG A 128 -0.08 24.51 -4.71
CA ARG A 128 -0.72 23.70 -5.76
C ARG A 128 0.09 22.46 -6.09
N PHE A 129 1.40 22.59 -6.27
CA PHE A 129 2.28 21.45 -6.50
C PHE A 129 2.36 20.50 -5.31
N ASP A 130 2.33 21.03 -4.09
CA ASP A 130 2.36 20.23 -2.87
C ASP A 130 1.07 19.41 -2.67
N ALA A 131 -0.05 19.85 -3.27
CA ALA A 131 -1.29 19.06 -3.36
C ALA A 131 -1.19 17.92 -4.40
N ILE A 132 -0.28 18.00 -5.37
CA ILE A 132 -0.07 16.99 -6.42
C ILE A 132 0.96 15.93 -5.99
N LYS A 133 2.00 16.33 -5.24
CA LYS A 133 3.08 15.43 -4.83
C LYS A 133 2.65 14.46 -3.72
N GLY A 134 3.39 13.36 -3.58
CA GLY A 134 3.05 12.28 -2.64
C GLY A 134 1.78 11.53 -3.02
N SER A 135 1.14 10.89 -2.05
CA SER A 135 -0.07 10.09 -2.25
C SER A 135 -1.32 10.96 -2.37
N ALA A 136 -1.45 11.67 -3.50
CA ALA A 136 -2.56 12.59 -3.76
C ALA A 136 -3.84 11.87 -4.23
N VAL A 137 -3.72 10.73 -4.92
CA VAL A 137 -4.85 10.03 -5.54
C VAL A 137 -5.63 9.17 -4.54
N ASN A 138 -4.95 8.30 -3.80
CA ASN A 138 -5.62 7.33 -2.93
C ASN A 138 -6.54 7.98 -1.88
N PRO A 139 -6.18 9.11 -1.23
CA PRO A 139 -7.08 9.80 -0.31
C PRO A 139 -8.39 10.30 -0.92
N VAL A 140 -8.42 10.54 -2.23
CA VAL A 140 -9.61 11.02 -2.95
C VAL A 140 -10.50 9.83 -3.35
N LEU A 141 -9.90 8.72 -3.75
CA LEU A 141 -10.65 7.58 -4.30
C LEU A 141 -11.09 6.55 -3.26
N ARG A 142 -10.38 6.44 -2.12
CA ARG A 142 -10.69 5.46 -1.04
C ARG A 142 -11.82 5.96 -0.11
N GLU A 143 -12.99 6.21 -0.69
CA GLU A 143 -14.24 6.53 0.01
C GLU A 143 -14.99 5.24 0.43
N GLY A 144 -14.25 4.28 0.98
CA GLY A 144 -14.74 2.94 1.28
C GLY A 144 -13.73 2.10 2.06
N ASN A 145 -14.21 1.00 2.63
CA ASN A 145 -13.36 0.07 3.36
C ASN A 145 -12.76 -1.01 2.43
N SER A 146 -11.71 -1.66 2.91
CA SER A 146 -10.91 -2.62 2.14
C SER A 146 -11.49 -4.03 2.23
N ASP A 147 -11.67 -4.69 1.10
CA ASP A 147 -11.80 -6.15 0.94
C ASP A 147 -10.59 -6.65 0.14
N ARG A 148 -9.61 -7.24 0.83
CA ARG A 148 -8.36 -7.73 0.23
C ARG A 148 -8.22 -9.23 0.42
N ARG A 149 -8.02 -9.94 -0.69
CA ARG A 149 -7.95 -11.41 -0.72
C ARG A 149 -7.19 -11.93 -1.93
N ALA A 150 -6.65 -13.13 -1.84
CA ALA A 150 -6.07 -13.79 -3.01
C ALA A 150 -7.20 -14.12 -4.00
N ALA A 151 -7.00 -13.87 -5.29
CA ALA A 151 -7.90 -14.41 -6.31
C ALA A 151 -7.81 -15.94 -6.29
N VAL A 152 -8.95 -16.62 -6.48
CA VAL A 152 -9.02 -18.09 -6.47
C VAL A 152 -8.02 -18.70 -7.45
N ALA A 153 -7.90 -18.12 -8.65
CA ALA A 153 -6.96 -18.59 -9.67
C ALA A 153 -5.49 -18.50 -9.22
N VAL A 154 -5.12 -17.39 -8.57
CA VAL A 154 -3.77 -17.18 -8.02
C VAL A 154 -3.49 -18.17 -6.89
N LYS A 155 -4.47 -18.42 -6.01
CA LYS A 155 -4.33 -19.39 -4.93
C LYS A 155 -4.18 -20.82 -5.46
N ASN A 156 -4.99 -21.22 -6.44
CA ASN A 156 -4.90 -22.54 -7.08
C ASN A 156 -3.52 -22.73 -7.75
N TYR A 157 -3.04 -21.70 -8.44
CA TYR A 157 -1.71 -21.73 -9.04
C TYR A 157 -0.61 -21.87 -7.99
N ALA A 158 -0.68 -21.13 -6.88
CA ALA A 158 0.28 -21.25 -5.78
C ALA A 158 0.25 -22.64 -5.11
N LYS A 159 -0.93 -23.28 -5.05
CA LYS A 159 -1.05 -24.66 -4.56
C LYS A 159 -0.40 -25.67 -5.51
N ALA A 160 -0.60 -25.51 -6.82
CA ALA A 160 -0.02 -26.37 -7.85
C ALA A 160 1.50 -26.14 -8.04
N ASN A 161 1.97 -24.92 -7.77
CA ASN A 161 3.35 -24.47 -7.95
C ASN A 161 3.86 -23.80 -6.66
N PRO A 162 4.03 -24.56 -5.55
CA PRO A 162 4.38 -23.99 -4.26
C PRO A 162 5.73 -23.28 -4.30
N HIS A 163 5.75 -22.04 -3.83
CA HIS A 163 6.96 -21.24 -3.72
C HIS A 163 7.82 -21.71 -2.53
N SER A 164 9.08 -21.25 -2.48
CA SER A 164 9.99 -21.63 -1.40
C SER A 164 9.60 -21.02 -0.06
N MET A 165 9.52 -21.88 0.96
CA MET A 165 9.41 -21.52 2.39
C MET A 165 10.66 -22.00 3.12
N GLY A 166 11.34 -21.10 3.83
CA GLY A 166 12.55 -21.39 4.60
C GLY A 166 12.26 -22.29 5.79
N LYS A 167 13.23 -23.15 6.12
CA LYS A 167 13.09 -24.09 7.24
C LYS A 167 13.12 -23.34 8.57
N TRP A 168 12.08 -23.54 9.38
CA TRP A 168 12.05 -23.08 10.76
C TRP A 168 12.66 -24.12 11.71
N ALA A 169 13.64 -23.68 12.49
CA ALA A 169 14.28 -24.49 13.52
C ALA A 169 13.65 -24.19 14.89
N LYS A 170 13.38 -25.23 15.69
CA LYS A 170 12.77 -25.09 17.02
C LYS A 170 13.64 -24.26 17.97
N ASP A 171 14.95 -24.31 17.78
CA ASP A 171 15.98 -23.59 18.52
C ASP A 171 16.41 -22.28 17.83
N SER A 172 15.68 -21.80 16.81
CA SER A 172 15.92 -20.48 16.24
C SER A 172 15.88 -19.41 17.34
N LYS A 173 16.89 -18.55 17.33
CA LYS A 173 17.01 -17.43 18.27
C LYS A 173 16.26 -16.17 17.81
N THR A 174 15.58 -16.22 16.67
CA THR A 174 14.83 -15.07 16.14
C THR A 174 13.67 -14.71 17.04
N ILE A 175 13.53 -13.45 17.39
CA ILE A 175 12.49 -12.96 18.31
C ILE A 175 11.94 -11.64 17.81
N VAL A 176 10.74 -11.28 18.27
CA VAL A 176 10.22 -9.92 18.16
C VAL A 176 10.36 -9.27 19.53
N SER A 177 10.97 -8.09 19.59
CA SER A 177 11.06 -7.32 20.82
C SER A 177 10.27 -6.03 20.69
N THR A 178 9.48 -5.73 21.72
CA THR A 178 8.64 -4.54 21.82
C THR A 178 8.71 -3.96 23.22
N MET A 179 8.39 -2.66 23.36
CA MET A 179 8.24 -2.03 24.67
C MET A 179 7.10 -2.71 25.45
N SER A 180 7.22 -2.75 26.78
CA SER A 180 6.21 -3.33 27.67
C SER A 180 5.30 -2.30 28.33
N ALA A 181 5.66 -1.01 28.26
CA ALA A 181 4.93 0.14 28.80
C ALA A 181 5.52 1.44 28.26
N ASN A 182 4.77 2.55 28.41
CA ASN A 182 5.10 3.90 27.98
C ASN A 182 5.30 4.05 26.46
N ASP A 183 4.68 3.17 25.68
CA ASP A 183 4.54 3.25 24.22
C ASP A 183 3.14 3.75 23.84
N PHE A 184 2.82 3.78 22.55
CA PHE A 184 1.52 4.27 22.12
C PHE A 184 0.37 3.37 22.60
N PHE A 185 0.57 2.05 22.62
CA PHE A 185 -0.44 1.13 23.09
C PHE A 185 -0.81 1.37 24.56
N SER A 186 0.19 1.40 25.45
CA SER A 186 -0.04 1.46 26.90
C SER A 186 -0.50 2.82 27.41
N ASN A 187 -0.22 3.90 26.67
CA ASN A 187 -0.62 5.26 27.04
C ASN A 187 -1.94 5.72 26.40
N GLU A 188 -2.57 4.89 25.58
CA GLU A 188 -3.74 5.29 24.79
C GLU A 188 -4.95 5.62 25.66
N LYS A 189 -5.64 6.69 25.29
CA LYS A 189 -6.98 7.04 25.78
C LYS A 189 -7.88 7.26 24.58
N SER A 190 -9.14 6.85 24.69
CA SER A 190 -10.12 6.98 23.60
C SER A 190 -11.51 7.35 24.14
N ILE A 191 -12.28 8.07 23.33
CA ILE A 191 -13.69 8.40 23.59
C ILE A 191 -14.51 8.38 22.29
N ILE A 192 -15.82 8.15 22.41
CA ILE A 192 -16.80 8.42 21.35
C ILE A 192 -17.41 9.81 21.59
N LEU A 193 -17.32 10.69 20.60
CA LEU A 193 -17.86 12.04 20.70
C LEU A 193 -19.39 12.07 20.66
N SER A 194 -20.00 12.74 21.64
CA SER A 194 -21.43 13.06 21.61
C SER A 194 -21.76 14.16 20.59
N SER A 195 -23.05 14.36 20.30
CA SER A 195 -23.49 15.48 19.46
C SER A 195 -23.09 16.85 20.02
N ALA A 196 -23.12 17.01 21.35
CA ALA A 196 -22.72 18.25 22.01
C ALA A 196 -21.22 18.55 21.88
N GLN A 197 -20.40 17.51 21.71
CA GLN A 197 -18.94 17.58 21.59
C GLN A 197 -18.46 17.75 20.14
N SER A 198 -19.33 17.51 19.16
CA SER A 198 -19.00 17.63 17.74
C SER A 198 -18.76 19.08 17.31
N GLY A 199 -17.88 19.30 16.34
CA GLY A 199 -17.53 20.62 15.84
C GLY A 199 -16.03 20.84 15.72
N VAL A 200 -15.61 22.10 15.85
CA VAL A 200 -14.20 22.51 15.77
C VAL A 200 -13.49 22.24 17.09
N ALA A 201 -12.37 21.55 17.03
CA ALA A 201 -11.51 21.22 18.17
C ALA A 201 -10.08 21.70 17.92
N ARG A 202 -9.31 21.82 19.00
CA ARG A 202 -7.90 22.16 18.98
C ARG A 202 -7.09 21.33 19.97
N ILE A 203 -5.80 21.21 19.73
CA ILE A 203 -4.83 20.47 20.54
C ILE A 203 -3.88 21.49 21.16
N GLU A 204 -3.75 21.43 22.48
CA GLU A 204 -2.96 22.38 23.28
C GLU A 204 -1.92 21.64 24.13
N LEU A 205 -0.74 22.23 24.27
CA LEU A 205 0.29 21.87 25.24
C LEU A 205 0.37 22.97 26.30
N ILE A 206 0.19 22.59 27.56
CA ILE A 206 0.28 23.48 28.72
C ILE A 206 1.58 23.18 29.46
N ALA A 207 2.43 24.20 29.56
CA ALA A 207 3.67 24.14 30.32
C ALA A 207 3.39 24.14 31.84
N PRO A 208 4.33 23.65 32.68
CA PRO A 208 4.17 23.66 34.13
C PRO A 208 3.96 25.04 34.77
N ASP A 209 4.37 26.11 34.09
CA ASP A 209 4.17 27.51 34.50
C ASP A 209 2.84 28.11 34.03
N GLY A 210 2.02 27.32 33.31
CA GLY A 210 0.74 27.73 32.73
C GLY A 210 0.84 28.29 31.30
N GLY A 211 2.04 28.34 30.70
CA GLY A 211 2.21 28.76 29.31
C GLY A 211 1.47 27.85 28.33
N LEU A 212 0.73 28.43 27.39
CA LEU A 212 -0.10 27.70 26.42
C LEU A 212 0.51 27.72 25.02
N THR A 213 0.72 26.54 24.45
CA THR A 213 1.10 26.36 23.05
C THR A 213 -0.01 25.62 22.30
N VAL A 214 -0.59 26.23 21.27
CA VAL A 214 -1.55 25.54 20.39
C VAL A 214 -0.75 24.71 19.38
N LEU A 215 -0.79 23.38 19.51
CA LEU A 215 -0.13 22.45 18.58
C LEU A 215 -0.91 22.35 17.27
N LYS A 216 -2.24 22.37 17.34
CA LYS A 216 -3.13 22.30 16.17
C LYS A 216 -4.48 22.93 16.44
N ASP A 217 -4.98 23.68 15.47
CA ASP A 217 -6.34 24.24 15.49
C ASP A 217 -7.11 23.86 14.23
N GLY A 218 -8.43 24.06 14.25
CA GLY A 218 -9.33 23.86 13.12
C GLY A 218 -9.67 22.41 12.80
N LEU A 219 -9.45 21.48 13.74
CA LEU A 219 -9.82 20.07 13.57
C LEU A 219 -11.34 19.95 13.62
N LYS A 220 -11.96 19.29 12.64
CA LYS A 220 -13.42 19.14 12.60
C LYS A 220 -13.79 17.69 12.86
N PHE A 221 -14.52 17.46 13.95
CA PHE A 221 -15.04 16.15 14.30
C PHE A 221 -16.57 16.12 14.24
N THR A 222 -17.13 14.98 13.82
CA THR A 222 -18.57 14.74 13.79
C THR A 222 -18.99 13.92 15.01
N ALA A 223 -20.28 13.95 15.37
CA ALA A 223 -20.83 13.06 16.38
C ALA A 223 -20.55 11.59 16.03
N GLY A 224 -20.32 10.75 17.05
CA GLY A 224 -19.96 9.34 16.87
C GLY A 224 -18.54 9.09 16.37
N THR A 225 -17.70 10.13 16.23
CA THR A 225 -16.28 9.92 15.96
C THR A 225 -15.61 9.30 17.18
N VAL A 226 -14.92 8.19 16.99
CA VAL A 226 -13.94 7.65 17.95
C VAL A 226 -12.69 8.53 17.84
N LEU A 227 -12.29 9.15 18.95
CA LEU A 227 -11.15 10.06 19.04
C LEU A 227 -10.17 9.53 20.07
N ASP A 228 -8.91 9.38 19.65
CA ASP A 228 -7.85 8.77 20.44
C ASP A 228 -6.72 9.77 20.66
N ALA A 229 -6.09 9.71 21.82
CA ALA A 229 -4.81 10.37 22.09
C ALA A 229 -3.85 9.38 22.75
N THR A 230 -2.58 9.48 22.41
CA THR A 230 -1.53 8.64 22.98
C THR A 230 -0.17 9.31 22.82
N PHE A 231 0.84 8.79 23.52
CA PHE A 231 2.23 9.20 23.34
C PHE A 231 3.19 8.03 23.54
N MET A 232 4.35 8.11 22.90
CA MET A 232 5.51 7.26 23.17
C MET A 232 6.54 8.07 23.96
N SER A 233 6.95 7.55 25.11
CA SER A 233 7.97 8.21 25.91
C SER A 233 9.35 8.01 25.29
N SER A 234 10.00 9.13 24.95
CA SER A 234 11.36 9.15 24.36
C SER A 234 12.38 8.44 25.26
N ARG A 235 12.36 8.74 26.56
CA ARG A 235 13.25 8.11 27.54
C ARG A 235 13.02 6.60 27.67
N ALA A 236 11.76 6.16 27.65
CA ALA A 236 11.44 4.73 27.72
C ALA A 236 11.87 4.01 26.45
N LEU A 237 11.67 4.64 25.29
CA LEU A 237 12.16 4.15 24.00
C LEU A 237 13.69 4.01 23.99
N ASP A 238 14.43 5.02 24.45
CA ASP A 238 15.90 4.99 24.50
C ASP A 238 16.41 3.86 25.40
N THR A 239 15.78 3.70 26.58
CA THR A 239 16.11 2.63 27.53
C THR A 239 15.86 1.26 26.90
N PHE A 240 14.69 1.07 26.29
CA PHE A 240 14.33 -0.15 25.60
C PHE A 240 15.35 -0.48 24.48
N LEU A 241 15.68 0.49 23.62
CA LEU A 241 16.64 0.29 22.54
C LEU A 241 18.03 -0.11 23.05
N ALA A 242 18.51 0.54 24.11
CA ALA A 242 19.79 0.21 24.74
C ALA A 242 19.81 -1.22 25.32
N ASP A 243 18.72 -1.61 25.99
CA ASP A 243 18.54 -2.97 26.51
C ASP A 243 18.52 -3.99 25.37
N GLN A 244 17.81 -3.69 24.28
CA GLN A 244 17.73 -4.56 23.11
C GLN A 244 19.04 -4.69 22.35
N ILE A 245 19.85 -3.64 22.26
CA ILE A 245 21.21 -3.72 21.72
C ILE A 245 22.05 -4.72 22.54
N THR A 246 21.98 -4.61 23.87
CA THR A 246 22.72 -5.48 24.79
C THR A 246 22.25 -6.94 24.72
N ALA A 247 20.92 -7.15 24.73
CA ALA A 247 20.31 -8.46 24.62
C ALA A 247 20.65 -9.14 23.28
N THR A 248 20.59 -8.38 22.18
CA THR A 248 20.89 -8.88 20.82
C THR A 248 22.35 -9.31 20.70
N LYS A 249 23.27 -8.50 21.21
CA LYS A 249 24.70 -8.86 21.25
C LYS A 249 24.93 -10.13 22.06
N SER A 250 24.30 -10.24 23.22
CA SER A 250 24.43 -11.40 24.11
C SER A 250 23.86 -12.68 23.48
N ALA A 251 22.77 -12.57 22.72
CA ALA A 251 22.17 -13.69 22.00
C ALA A 251 22.98 -14.14 20.78
N GLY A 252 23.84 -13.25 20.25
CA GLY A 252 24.64 -13.48 19.04
C GLY A 252 23.78 -13.52 17.77
N VAL A 253 22.80 -12.62 17.68
CA VAL A 253 21.86 -12.51 16.55
C VAL A 253 21.94 -11.11 15.93
N LEU A 254 21.31 -10.91 14.78
CA LEU A 254 21.25 -9.61 14.12
C LEU A 254 20.35 -8.64 14.88
N PHE A 255 20.75 -7.39 15.02
CA PHE A 255 19.87 -6.30 15.44
C PHE A 255 19.15 -5.73 14.23
N SER A 256 17.82 -5.67 14.27
CA SER A 256 17.01 -5.01 13.24
C SER A 256 15.91 -4.17 13.85
N ILE A 257 15.54 -3.08 13.19
CA ILE A 257 14.38 -2.24 13.52
C ILE A 257 13.44 -2.20 12.32
N HIS A 258 12.16 -2.42 12.60
CA HIS A 258 11.12 -2.54 11.58
C HIS A 258 10.03 -1.49 11.83
N LEU A 259 9.97 -0.49 10.96
CA LEU A 259 9.05 0.66 11.06
C LEU A 259 8.36 0.89 9.71
N LYS A 260 7.51 1.93 9.63
CA LYS A 260 6.82 2.34 8.41
C LYS A 260 7.07 3.81 8.04
N ALA A 261 8.35 4.22 8.05
CA ALA A 261 8.79 5.62 7.94
C ALA A 261 8.21 6.44 6.78
N THR A 262 7.95 5.82 5.61
CA THR A 262 7.34 6.54 4.47
C THR A 262 5.88 6.87 4.70
N MET A 263 5.12 5.97 5.33
CA MET A 263 3.70 6.18 5.61
C MET A 263 3.54 7.03 6.88
N MET A 264 4.14 6.56 7.98
CA MET A 264 4.14 7.23 9.28
C MET A 264 5.19 8.35 9.32
N LYS A 265 5.12 9.28 8.36
CA LYS A 265 6.12 10.28 8.01
C LYS A 265 6.54 11.26 9.11
N VAL A 266 5.91 11.22 10.28
CA VAL A 266 6.24 12.06 11.45
C VAL A 266 6.83 11.18 12.55
N SER A 267 6.04 10.25 13.10
CA SER A 267 6.45 9.41 14.24
C SER A 267 7.66 8.53 13.93
N ASP A 268 7.61 7.79 12.82
CA ASP A 268 8.55 6.70 12.59
C ASP A 268 9.96 7.18 12.24
N PRO A 269 10.16 8.27 11.48
CA PRO A 269 11.49 8.88 11.35
C PRO A 269 12.09 9.32 12.69
N ILE A 270 11.28 9.80 13.65
CA ILE A 270 11.76 10.18 14.99
C ILE A 270 12.18 8.92 15.76
N ILE A 271 11.34 7.88 15.79
CA ILE A 271 11.66 6.59 16.42
C ILE A 271 12.93 5.97 15.81
N PHE A 272 13.09 6.07 14.49
CA PHE A 272 14.29 5.62 13.79
C PHE A 272 15.53 6.43 14.22
N GLY A 273 15.39 7.75 14.37
CA GLY A 273 16.46 8.61 14.87
C GLY A 273 16.92 8.26 16.28
N HIS A 274 15.99 7.89 17.18
CA HIS A 274 16.33 7.33 18.49
C HIS A 274 17.15 6.04 18.35
N ALA A 275 16.76 5.12 17.45
CA ALA A 275 17.52 3.90 17.21
C ALA A 275 18.95 4.18 16.71
N VAL A 276 19.14 5.11 15.77
CA VAL A 276 20.47 5.53 15.29
C VAL A 276 21.29 6.14 16.43
N ARG A 277 20.69 7.06 17.20
CA ARG A 277 21.35 7.75 18.30
C ARG A 277 21.80 6.80 19.39
N VAL A 278 20.91 5.91 19.87
CA VAL A 278 21.23 4.96 20.94
C VAL A 278 22.23 3.91 20.48
N PHE A 279 22.16 3.46 19.22
CA PHE A 279 23.14 2.55 18.65
C PHE A 279 24.54 3.18 18.65
N LEU A 280 24.65 4.45 18.24
CA LEU A 280 25.88 5.25 18.21
C LEU A 280 26.11 6.11 19.47
N GLN A 281 25.49 5.76 20.61
CA GLN A 281 25.48 6.63 21.80
C GLN A 281 26.86 7.19 22.17
N PRO A 282 27.96 6.39 22.23
CA PRO A 282 29.27 6.93 22.57
C PRO A 282 29.79 8.02 21.61
N VAL A 283 29.39 7.99 20.33
CA VAL A 283 29.73 9.02 19.35
C VAL A 283 28.91 10.28 19.60
N PHE A 284 27.62 10.14 19.87
CA PHE A 284 26.74 11.28 20.17
C PHE A 284 27.09 11.95 21.51
N ASP A 285 27.55 11.20 22.50
CA ASP A 285 27.99 11.75 23.79
C ASP A 285 29.20 12.70 23.64
N VAL A 286 30.08 12.45 22.66
CA VAL A 286 31.30 13.23 22.43
C VAL A 286 31.11 14.32 21.36
N TYR A 287 30.41 13.99 20.27
CA TYR A 287 30.32 14.84 19.07
C TYR A 287 28.90 15.37 18.79
N GLY A 288 27.90 15.02 19.61
CA GLY A 288 26.48 15.32 19.36
C GLY A 288 26.19 16.80 19.10
N ASP A 289 26.71 17.69 19.94
CA ASP A 289 26.50 19.14 19.78
C ASP A 289 27.13 19.67 18.47
N LYS A 290 28.31 19.17 18.10
CA LYS A 290 28.98 19.53 16.84
C LYS A 290 28.21 19.01 15.63
N MET A 291 27.74 17.76 15.70
CA MET A 291 26.92 17.15 14.65
C MET A 291 25.61 17.92 14.48
N ALA A 292 24.93 18.27 15.58
CA ALA A 292 23.71 19.07 15.55
C ALA A 292 23.95 20.47 14.96
N ALA A 293 25.05 21.15 15.34
CA ALA A 293 25.43 22.44 14.78
C ALA A 293 25.75 22.37 13.26
N ALA A 294 26.20 21.22 12.77
CA ALA A 294 26.39 20.95 11.34
C ALA A 294 25.09 20.57 10.60
N GLY A 295 23.94 20.56 11.29
CA GLY A 295 22.64 20.21 10.72
C GLY A 295 22.41 18.71 10.56
N ILE A 296 23.20 17.87 11.24
CA ILE A 296 23.03 16.41 11.21
C ILE A 296 21.77 16.02 11.97
N ASN A 297 20.89 15.29 11.28
CA ASN A 297 19.66 14.78 11.83
C ASN A 297 19.62 13.24 11.79
N PRO A 298 19.67 12.54 12.94
CA PRO A 298 19.62 11.08 12.96
C PRO A 298 18.31 10.51 12.39
N ASN A 299 17.22 11.29 12.33
CA ASN A 299 15.95 10.87 11.72
C ASN A 299 16.08 10.61 10.21
N SER A 300 17.12 11.16 9.57
CA SER A 300 17.45 10.93 8.15
C SER A 300 18.26 9.64 7.94
N GLY A 301 18.70 9.00 9.02
CA GLY A 301 19.44 7.74 9.02
C GLY A 301 20.96 7.85 8.93
N LEU A 302 21.62 6.73 9.17
CA LEU A 302 23.08 6.62 9.25
C LEU A 302 23.76 7.02 7.92
N GLY A 303 23.15 6.72 6.77
CA GLY A 303 23.73 7.10 5.47
C GLY A 303 23.88 8.62 5.34
N ALA A 304 22.81 9.36 5.61
CA ALA A 304 22.83 10.82 5.59
C ALA A 304 23.78 11.40 6.65
N LEU A 305 23.84 10.78 7.83
CA LEU A 305 24.79 11.15 8.87
C LEU A 305 26.24 11.01 8.39
N LEU A 306 26.60 9.86 7.79
CA LEU A 306 27.95 9.60 7.30
C LEU A 306 28.35 10.59 6.19
N ASP A 307 27.44 10.86 5.25
CA ASP A 307 27.66 11.82 4.16
C ASP A 307 27.94 13.24 4.71
N GLN A 308 27.22 13.66 5.74
CA GLN A 308 27.41 14.98 6.37
C GLN A 308 28.66 15.03 7.25
N VAL A 309 28.96 13.97 8.01
CA VAL A 309 30.20 13.87 8.79
C VAL A 309 31.43 13.99 7.90
N ALA A 310 31.40 13.42 6.69
CA ALA A 310 32.50 13.51 5.72
C ALA A 310 32.84 14.95 5.30
N LEU A 311 31.93 15.90 5.50
CA LEU A 311 32.11 17.32 5.20
C LEU A 311 32.60 18.15 6.41
N MET A 312 32.67 17.54 7.60
CA MET A 312 33.10 18.21 8.84
C MET A 312 34.63 18.24 8.98
N ALA A 313 35.15 19.20 9.74
CA ALA A 313 36.58 19.28 10.03
C ALA A 313 37.08 18.07 10.84
N GLU A 314 36.22 17.53 11.71
CA GLU A 314 36.49 16.36 12.56
C GLU A 314 36.17 15.01 11.89
N ALA A 315 35.93 14.98 10.58
CA ALA A 315 35.47 13.80 9.85
C ALA A 315 36.27 12.53 10.20
N THR A 316 37.61 12.60 10.20
CA THR A 316 38.46 11.43 10.49
C THR A 316 38.26 10.89 11.90
N GLU A 317 38.09 11.77 12.89
CA GLU A 317 37.89 11.37 14.29
C GLU A 317 36.51 10.77 14.50
N ILE A 318 35.48 11.41 13.96
CA ILE A 318 34.08 10.95 14.10
C ILE A 318 33.89 9.60 13.37
N MET A 319 34.43 9.45 12.16
CA MET A 319 34.36 8.18 11.42
C MET A 319 35.06 7.04 12.16
N ALA A 320 36.25 7.30 12.73
CA ALA A 320 36.95 6.29 13.54
C ALA A 320 36.17 5.92 14.82
N ALA A 321 35.51 6.88 15.45
CA ALA A 321 34.65 6.62 16.61
C ALA A 321 33.41 5.80 16.23
N ILE A 322 32.80 6.08 15.08
CA ILE A 322 31.70 5.28 14.53
C ILE A 322 32.16 3.84 14.27
N ASP A 323 33.29 3.65 13.59
CA ASP A 323 33.83 2.32 13.30
C ASP A 323 34.10 1.52 14.58
N ALA A 324 34.66 2.16 15.60
CA ALA A 324 34.89 1.54 16.91
C ALA A 324 33.58 1.08 17.57
N VAL A 325 32.55 1.94 17.59
CA VAL A 325 31.23 1.57 18.13
C VAL A 325 30.59 0.45 17.31
N MET A 326 30.64 0.53 15.99
CA MET A 326 30.09 -0.50 15.10
C MET A 326 30.74 -1.87 15.34
N ALA A 327 32.05 -1.91 15.63
CA ALA A 327 32.76 -3.14 15.97
C ALA A 327 32.39 -3.70 17.36
N GLU A 328 31.98 -2.86 18.30
CA GLU A 328 31.54 -3.27 19.64
C GLU A 328 30.06 -3.64 19.71
N ARG A 329 29.22 -3.15 18.80
CA ARG A 329 27.77 -3.37 18.79
C ARG A 329 27.40 -4.74 18.19
N PRO A 330 26.17 -5.25 18.40
CA PRO A 330 25.71 -6.43 17.67
C PRO A 330 25.74 -6.18 16.16
N PRO A 331 25.93 -7.23 15.34
CA PRO A 331 25.84 -7.11 13.89
C PRO A 331 24.44 -6.62 13.49
N LEU A 332 24.39 -5.68 12.56
CA LEU A 332 23.12 -5.17 12.03
C LEU A 332 22.58 -6.07 10.92
N TYR A 333 21.26 -6.13 10.83
CA TYR A 333 20.59 -6.59 9.62
C TYR A 333 21.00 -5.73 8.42
N MET A 334 21.25 -6.38 7.28
CA MET A 334 21.73 -5.73 6.06
C MET A 334 20.63 -5.61 5.01
N VAL A 335 20.53 -4.43 4.41
CA VAL A 335 19.75 -4.18 3.19
C VAL A 335 20.57 -4.60 1.97
N ASN A 336 21.87 -4.30 1.99
CA ASN A 336 22.82 -4.73 0.98
C ASN A 336 24.21 -4.92 1.61
N SER A 337 24.60 -6.17 1.86
CA SER A 337 25.87 -6.52 2.48
C SER A 337 27.09 -6.13 1.63
N ASP A 338 27.00 -6.29 0.31
CA ASP A 338 28.12 -6.02 -0.62
C ASP A 338 28.51 -4.53 -0.63
N LYS A 339 27.54 -3.66 -0.34
CA LYS A 339 27.72 -2.20 -0.26
C LYS A 339 27.79 -1.68 1.18
N GLY A 340 27.75 -2.56 2.18
CA GLY A 340 27.73 -2.15 3.59
C GLY A 340 26.46 -1.41 4.03
N ILE A 341 25.37 -1.49 3.27
CA ILE A 341 24.12 -0.79 3.60
C ILE A 341 23.34 -1.60 4.65
N THR A 342 23.29 -1.06 5.86
CA THR A 342 22.63 -1.64 7.04
C THR A 342 21.17 -1.18 7.15
N ASN A 343 20.41 -1.83 8.04
CA ASN A 343 19.06 -1.43 8.43
C ASN A 343 18.97 0.02 8.94
N LEU A 344 20.06 0.57 9.48
CA LEU A 344 20.09 1.93 10.03
C LEU A 344 20.46 3.00 8.99
N HIS A 345 20.80 2.62 7.74
CA HIS A 345 21.24 3.59 6.72
C HIS A 345 20.14 4.53 6.26
N VAL A 346 18.97 3.99 5.91
CA VAL A 346 17.85 4.77 5.38
C VAL A 346 16.55 4.32 6.07
N PRO A 347 15.77 5.23 6.67
CA PRO A 347 14.57 4.89 7.44
C PRO A 347 13.51 4.11 6.65
N SER A 348 13.46 4.29 5.33
CA SER A 348 12.48 3.68 4.44
C SER A 348 12.92 2.37 3.78
N ASP A 349 14.14 1.89 4.00
CA ASP A 349 14.63 0.68 3.34
C ASP A 349 14.03 -0.61 3.93
N VAL A 350 13.78 -0.63 5.24
CA VAL A 350 13.23 -1.79 5.96
C VAL A 350 11.84 -1.43 6.48
N ILE A 351 10.82 -1.77 5.69
CA ILE A 351 9.42 -1.45 5.98
C ILE A 351 8.74 -2.67 6.63
N ILE A 352 8.17 -2.50 7.82
CA ILE A 352 7.69 -3.58 8.71
C ILE A 352 6.78 -4.63 8.03
N ASP A 353 5.78 -4.18 7.28
CA ASP A 353 4.79 -4.99 6.57
C ASP A 353 5.39 -5.87 5.48
N ALA A 354 6.50 -5.46 4.86
CA ALA A 354 7.20 -6.29 3.87
C ALA A 354 8.36 -7.09 4.49
N SER A 355 9.14 -6.44 5.34
CA SER A 355 10.39 -6.98 5.88
C SER A 355 10.18 -8.14 6.86
N ILE A 356 9.18 -8.07 7.73
CA ILE A 356 8.93 -9.15 8.69
C ILE A 356 8.34 -10.38 8.00
N PRO A 357 7.32 -10.28 7.13
CA PRO A 357 6.86 -11.44 6.37
C PRO A 357 7.94 -12.09 5.50
N ALA A 358 8.81 -11.28 4.88
CA ALA A 358 9.96 -11.81 4.14
C ALA A 358 10.91 -12.61 5.04
N LEU A 359 11.21 -12.09 6.24
CA LEU A 359 12.02 -12.77 7.25
C LEU A 359 11.36 -14.06 7.76
N ILE A 360 10.04 -14.03 8.01
CA ILE A 360 9.27 -15.20 8.45
C ILE A 360 9.27 -16.28 7.36
N ARG A 361 9.01 -15.88 6.10
CA ARG A 361 9.09 -16.76 4.94
C ARG A 361 10.48 -17.36 4.79
N ALA A 362 11.55 -16.63 5.11
CA ALA A 362 12.94 -17.10 5.05
C ALA A 362 13.34 -18.05 6.19
N GLY A 363 12.41 -18.49 7.04
CA GLY A 363 12.71 -19.36 8.18
C GLY A 363 13.17 -18.60 9.43
N GLY A 364 12.73 -17.35 9.56
CA GLY A 364 13.13 -16.46 10.66
C GLY A 364 14.52 -15.87 10.46
N LYS A 365 15.01 -15.70 9.22
CA LYS A 365 16.39 -15.29 8.96
C LYS A 365 16.48 -13.95 8.24
N GLY A 366 17.38 -13.09 8.71
CA GLY A 366 17.84 -11.88 8.01
C GLY A 366 19.24 -12.06 7.41
N TRP A 367 19.76 -11.04 6.73
CA TRP A 367 21.11 -11.06 6.15
C TRP A 367 22.09 -10.28 7.01
N GLY A 368 23.22 -10.89 7.37
CA GLY A 368 24.27 -10.28 8.16
C GLY A 368 25.33 -9.57 7.31
N PRO A 369 26.28 -8.85 7.95
CA PRO A 369 27.38 -8.16 7.28
C PRO A 369 28.29 -9.08 6.45
N ASP A 370 28.33 -10.37 6.76
CA ASP A 370 29.10 -11.39 6.02
C ASP A 370 28.35 -11.93 4.79
N GLY A 371 27.18 -11.38 4.47
CA GLY A 371 26.32 -11.81 3.37
C GLY A 371 25.62 -13.14 3.62
N LYS A 372 25.55 -13.62 4.88
CA LYS A 372 24.90 -14.89 5.22
C LYS A 372 23.62 -14.70 6.02
N ALA A 373 22.75 -15.71 5.92
CA ALA A 373 21.51 -15.76 6.67
C ALA A 373 21.77 -16.02 8.17
N ALA A 374 21.16 -15.22 9.05
CA ALA A 374 21.31 -15.35 10.50
C ALA A 374 19.97 -15.11 11.23
N ASP A 375 19.85 -15.62 12.46
CA ASP A 375 18.71 -15.27 13.33
C ASP A 375 18.76 -13.77 13.66
N THR A 376 17.60 -13.19 13.96
CA THR A 376 17.42 -11.74 14.08
C THR A 376 16.54 -11.40 15.28
N ASN A 377 16.92 -10.37 16.03
CA ASN A 377 16.02 -9.68 16.95
C ASN A 377 15.28 -8.57 16.20
N CYS A 378 14.01 -8.83 15.88
CA CYS A 378 13.13 -7.91 15.16
C CYS A 378 12.54 -6.87 16.13
N ILE A 379 13.16 -5.69 16.21
CA ILE A 379 12.69 -4.61 17.06
C ILE A 379 11.50 -3.90 16.43
N ILE A 380 10.37 -3.93 17.14
CA ILE A 380 9.14 -3.19 16.84
C ILE A 380 8.80 -2.43 18.12
N PRO A 381 9.17 -1.14 18.26
CA PRO A 381 9.10 -0.47 19.55
C PRO A 381 7.70 -0.43 20.16
N ASP A 382 6.68 -0.11 19.36
CA ASP A 382 5.30 -0.04 19.83
C ASP A 382 4.61 -1.42 19.86
N SER A 383 3.91 -1.70 20.96
CA SER A 383 3.29 -3.00 21.22
C SER A 383 1.89 -3.17 20.64
N SER A 384 1.32 -2.17 19.96
CA SER A 384 -0.03 -2.29 19.39
C SER A 384 -0.14 -3.46 18.39
N TYR A 385 0.90 -3.65 17.58
CA TYR A 385 0.90 -4.61 16.48
C TYR A 385 2.08 -5.58 16.49
N ALA A 386 3.10 -5.36 17.32
CA ALA A 386 4.16 -6.35 17.51
C ALA A 386 3.65 -7.79 17.82
N PRO A 387 2.54 -7.99 18.57
CA PRO A 387 2.06 -9.32 18.91
C PRO A 387 1.70 -10.22 17.73
N ILE A 388 1.30 -9.68 16.56
CA ILE A 388 0.97 -10.52 15.39
C ILE A 388 2.22 -11.19 14.81
N TYR A 389 3.35 -10.49 14.84
CA TYR A 389 4.61 -11.02 14.33
C TYR A 389 5.29 -11.90 15.36
N ASP A 390 5.23 -11.51 16.64
CA ASP A 390 5.75 -12.33 17.74
C ASP A 390 5.06 -13.70 17.77
N GLU A 391 3.72 -13.73 17.66
CA GLU A 391 2.98 -14.98 17.62
C GLU A 391 3.28 -15.80 16.36
N SER A 392 3.44 -15.16 15.21
CA SER A 392 3.84 -15.85 13.98
C SER A 392 5.21 -16.51 14.13
N VAL A 393 6.21 -15.81 14.68
CA VAL A 393 7.54 -16.35 14.96
C VAL A 393 7.45 -17.53 15.93
N ALA A 394 6.71 -17.38 17.05
CA ALA A 394 6.51 -18.44 18.03
C ALA A 394 5.86 -19.68 17.40
N TYR A 395 4.79 -19.47 16.62
CA TYR A 395 4.06 -20.53 15.93
C TYR A 395 4.94 -21.32 14.95
N PHE A 396 5.74 -20.62 14.14
CA PHE A 396 6.58 -21.27 13.14
C PHE A 396 7.79 -21.99 13.76
N LYS A 397 8.34 -21.51 14.88
CA LYS A 397 9.30 -22.28 15.68
C LYS A 397 8.70 -23.59 16.19
N GLU A 398 7.45 -23.54 16.65
CA GLU A 398 6.76 -24.71 17.20
C GLU A 398 6.40 -25.73 16.11
N THR A 399 5.82 -25.26 15.00
CA THR A 399 5.12 -26.09 14.01
C THR A 399 5.89 -26.31 12.71
N GLY A 400 7.03 -25.63 12.50
CA GLY A 400 7.74 -25.60 11.22
C GLY A 400 7.02 -24.73 10.18
N ALA A 401 7.60 -24.55 9.00
CA ALA A 401 7.06 -23.68 7.95
C ALA A 401 5.63 -24.06 7.51
N LEU A 402 4.88 -23.09 6.97
CA LEU A 402 3.62 -23.35 6.28
C LEU A 402 3.90 -24.07 4.95
N ASP A 403 3.00 -24.95 4.52
CA ASP A 403 3.06 -25.58 3.20
C ASP A 403 2.09 -24.86 2.24
N PRO A 404 2.58 -24.08 1.25
CA PRO A 404 1.74 -23.39 0.29
C PRO A 404 0.86 -24.33 -0.56
N ALA A 405 1.26 -25.59 -0.74
CA ALA A 405 0.51 -26.57 -1.54
C ALA A 405 -0.83 -26.93 -0.91
N THR A 406 -0.91 -26.92 0.43
CA THR A 406 -2.11 -27.36 1.18
C THR A 406 -2.76 -26.25 1.98
N ALA A 407 -2.07 -25.13 2.23
CA ALA A 407 -2.58 -24.06 3.06
C ALA A 407 -3.87 -23.44 2.51
N GLY A 408 -4.79 -23.11 3.42
CA GLY A 408 -5.93 -22.24 3.16
C GLY A 408 -5.49 -20.78 3.00
N THR A 409 -6.42 -19.85 3.06
CA THR A 409 -6.15 -18.41 2.95
C THR A 409 -6.66 -17.58 4.11
N VAL A 410 -5.93 -16.51 4.46
CA VAL A 410 -6.46 -15.43 5.30
C VAL A 410 -6.81 -14.22 4.44
N GLN A 411 -8.11 -13.97 4.32
CA GLN A 411 -8.66 -12.76 3.70
C GLN A 411 -8.67 -11.61 4.71
N ASN A 412 -8.75 -10.36 4.26
CA ASN A 412 -8.84 -9.20 5.14
C ASN A 412 -10.01 -8.27 4.77
N VAL A 413 -10.77 -7.90 5.80
CA VAL A 413 -11.73 -6.79 5.76
C VAL A 413 -11.20 -5.66 6.65
N GLY A 414 -10.71 -4.60 6.01
CA GLY A 414 -9.95 -3.54 6.67
C GLY A 414 -10.69 -2.22 6.76
N LEU A 415 -10.78 -1.66 7.97
CA LEU A 415 -11.26 -0.31 8.21
C LEU A 415 -10.24 0.69 7.65
N MET A 416 -10.62 1.51 6.67
CA MET A 416 -9.70 2.50 6.08
C MET A 416 -10.37 3.78 5.56
N ALA A 417 -11.69 3.76 5.39
CA ALA A 417 -12.40 4.86 4.74
C ALA A 417 -12.14 6.19 5.48
N GLN A 418 -11.96 7.26 4.70
CA GLN A 418 -11.76 8.62 5.21
C GLN A 418 -10.55 8.79 6.15
N LYS A 419 -9.47 8.02 5.90
CA LYS A 419 -8.21 8.05 6.68
C LYS A 419 -8.41 7.65 8.14
N ALA A 420 -9.16 6.56 8.36
CA ALA A 420 -9.37 5.99 9.69
C ALA A 420 -8.05 5.75 10.44
N GLU A 421 -8.09 5.98 11.75
CA GLU A 421 -7.04 5.65 12.72
C GLU A 421 -5.70 6.36 12.45
N GLU A 422 -4.56 5.65 12.56
CA GLU A 422 -3.21 6.22 12.49
C GLU A 422 -2.90 6.87 11.14
N TYR A 423 -3.54 6.42 10.05
CA TYR A 423 -3.28 6.96 8.71
C TYR A 423 -3.86 8.36 8.52
N GLY A 424 -4.76 8.79 9.42
CA GLY A 424 -5.26 10.16 9.52
C GLY A 424 -4.44 11.06 10.45
N SER A 425 -3.51 10.50 11.23
CA SER A 425 -2.88 11.17 12.39
C SER A 425 -1.69 12.08 12.07
N HIS A 426 -1.20 12.09 10.83
CA HIS A 426 -0.02 12.89 10.47
C HIS A 426 -0.10 14.38 10.83
N PRO A 427 -1.22 15.10 10.59
CA PRO A 427 -1.34 16.52 10.96
C PRO A 427 -1.56 16.73 12.47
N THR A 428 -1.66 15.66 13.25
CA THR A 428 -1.94 15.62 14.69
C THR A 428 -0.91 14.77 15.45
N THR A 429 0.30 14.64 14.90
CA THR A 429 1.45 13.99 15.54
C THR A 429 2.54 15.04 15.79
N PHE A 430 3.09 15.08 17.00
CA PHE A 430 4.06 16.10 17.42
C PHE A 430 5.20 15.48 18.22
N GLU A 431 6.43 15.92 17.94
CA GLU A 431 7.52 15.80 18.90
C GLU A 431 7.38 16.91 19.94
N ILE A 432 7.32 16.54 21.21
CA ILE A 432 6.97 17.48 22.28
C ILE A 432 8.18 18.38 22.60
N PRO A 433 8.04 19.73 22.52
CA PRO A 433 9.17 20.64 22.67
C PRO A 433 9.62 20.84 24.12
N HIS A 434 8.71 20.70 25.09
CA HIS A 434 9.00 20.82 26.51
C HIS A 434 8.00 20.00 27.32
N ALA A 435 8.36 19.67 28.56
CA ALA A 435 7.44 18.98 29.46
C ALA A 435 6.16 19.78 29.71
N GLY A 436 5.05 19.08 29.96
CA GLY A 436 3.75 19.70 30.16
C GLY A 436 2.60 18.71 30.09
N MET A 437 1.40 19.23 29.83
CA MET A 437 0.19 18.44 29.60
C MET A 437 -0.38 18.75 28.23
N VAL A 438 -0.51 17.72 27.39
CA VAL A 438 -1.25 17.83 26.13
C VAL A 438 -2.70 17.46 26.36
N ARG A 439 -3.63 18.22 25.78
CA ARG A 439 -5.08 17.97 25.83
C ARG A 439 -5.75 18.33 24.51
N ILE A 440 -6.95 17.78 24.30
CA ILE A 440 -7.82 18.18 23.20
C ILE A 440 -8.98 19.00 23.76
N VAL A 441 -9.16 20.21 23.26
CA VAL A 441 -10.31 21.07 23.60
C VAL A 441 -11.35 20.96 22.49
N LEU A 442 -12.52 20.46 22.85
CA LEU A 442 -13.64 20.22 21.93
C LEU A 442 -14.47 21.49 21.69
N ALA A 443 -15.43 21.41 20.78
CA ALA A 443 -16.22 22.56 20.32
C ALA A 443 -17.06 23.21 21.42
N ASN A 444 -17.52 22.42 22.40
CA ASN A 444 -18.26 22.88 23.57
C ASN A 444 -17.37 23.39 24.71
N GLY A 445 -16.04 23.37 24.54
CA GLY A 445 -15.07 23.75 25.56
C GLY A 445 -14.65 22.62 26.50
N ASP A 446 -15.16 21.39 26.31
CA ASP A 446 -14.70 20.23 27.08
C ASP A 446 -13.21 19.99 26.83
N GLU A 447 -12.49 19.71 27.90
CA GLU A 447 -11.08 19.32 27.88
C GLU A 447 -11.02 17.81 28.06
N VAL A 448 -10.52 17.10 27.04
CA VAL A 448 -10.53 15.63 27.01
C VAL A 448 -9.16 15.08 26.66
N LEU A 449 -8.98 13.79 26.94
CA LEU A 449 -7.82 13.00 26.53
C LEU A 449 -6.47 13.61 26.98
N GLU A 450 -6.43 14.12 28.21
CA GLU A 450 -5.26 14.77 28.79
C GLU A 450 -4.11 13.78 29.05
N GLN A 451 -2.88 14.16 28.67
CA GLN A 451 -1.68 13.35 28.85
C GLN A 451 -0.50 14.21 29.30
N THR A 452 0.13 13.80 30.40
CA THR A 452 1.39 14.38 30.86
C THR A 452 2.52 13.86 29.97
N VAL A 453 3.30 14.78 29.41
CA VAL A 453 4.37 14.50 28.46
C VAL A 453 5.68 15.16 28.88
N ALA A 454 6.80 14.61 28.42
CA ALA A 454 8.12 15.19 28.54
C ALA A 454 8.64 15.71 27.19
N ALA A 455 9.68 16.54 27.22
CA ALA A 455 10.38 16.96 26.01
C ALA A 455 10.92 15.73 25.25
N GLY A 456 10.76 15.73 23.92
CA GLY A 456 11.14 14.63 23.03
C GLY A 456 10.11 13.50 22.92
N ASP A 457 9.10 13.44 23.79
CA ASP A 457 8.02 12.46 23.65
C ASP A 457 7.30 12.66 22.31
N ILE A 458 6.83 11.57 21.72
CA ILE A 458 6.08 11.61 20.47
C ILE A 458 4.62 11.49 20.85
N TRP A 459 3.84 12.57 20.73
CA TRP A 459 2.41 12.58 21.00
C TRP A 459 1.61 12.48 19.70
N ARG A 460 0.47 11.79 19.73
CA ARG A 460 -0.39 11.57 18.57
C ARG A 460 -1.86 11.55 18.94
N ALA A 461 -2.68 12.15 18.09
CA ALA A 461 -4.12 11.90 18.04
C ALA A 461 -4.55 11.27 16.72
N ALA A 462 -5.47 10.32 16.79
CA ALA A 462 -6.10 9.63 15.67
C ALA A 462 -7.62 9.75 15.77
N SER A 463 -8.32 9.58 14.65
CA SER A 463 -9.78 9.57 14.67
C SER A 463 -10.38 8.64 13.63
N THR A 464 -11.53 8.07 14.00
CA THR A 464 -12.27 7.14 13.17
C THR A 464 -13.75 7.48 13.25
N LYS A 465 -14.34 7.82 12.11
CA LYS A 465 -15.73 8.28 12.07
C LYS A 465 -16.71 7.11 12.15
N GLN A 466 -17.90 7.36 12.68
CA GLN A 466 -18.97 6.38 12.81
C GLN A 466 -19.33 5.67 11.49
N ALA A 467 -19.60 6.42 10.42
CA ALA A 467 -20.07 5.83 9.16
C ALA A 467 -19.06 4.84 8.54
N PRO A 468 -17.74 5.14 8.49
CA PRO A 468 -16.71 4.14 8.17
C PRO A 468 -16.75 2.87 9.02
N ILE A 469 -16.98 2.97 10.34
CA ILE A 469 -17.03 1.80 11.24
C ILE A 469 -18.26 0.94 10.92
N GLU A 470 -19.41 1.57 10.74
CA GLU A 470 -20.65 0.87 10.40
C GLU A 470 -20.54 0.13 9.06
N ASP A 471 -20.03 0.80 8.02
CA ASP A 471 -19.78 0.19 6.72
C ASP A 471 -18.79 -0.99 6.81
N TRP A 472 -17.73 -0.85 7.60
CA TRP A 472 -16.75 -1.91 7.82
C TRP A 472 -17.38 -3.17 8.44
N VAL A 473 -18.26 -3.00 9.43
CA VAL A 473 -19.01 -4.13 10.02
C VAL A 473 -20.00 -4.73 9.01
N GLN A 474 -20.67 -3.92 8.21
CA GLN A 474 -21.56 -4.43 7.14
C GLN A 474 -20.79 -5.20 6.07
N LEU A 475 -19.60 -4.75 5.70
CA LEU A 475 -18.70 -5.46 4.80
C LEU A 475 -18.27 -6.81 5.40
N ALA A 476 -17.92 -6.85 6.69
CA ALA A 476 -17.61 -8.10 7.40
C ALA A 476 -18.77 -9.10 7.36
N ILE A 477 -20.00 -8.65 7.62
CA ILE A 477 -21.23 -9.46 7.53
C ILE A 477 -21.41 -10.00 6.11
N SER A 478 -21.27 -9.14 5.10
CA SER A 478 -21.40 -9.49 3.69
C SER A 478 -20.37 -10.56 3.28
N ARG A 479 -19.11 -10.39 3.67
CA ARG A 479 -18.03 -11.33 3.31
C ARG A 479 -18.17 -12.66 4.04
N GLN A 480 -18.45 -12.65 5.35
CA GLN A 480 -18.71 -13.88 6.09
C GLN A 480 -19.86 -14.68 5.48
N LYS A 481 -20.95 -14.01 5.07
CA LYS A 481 -22.08 -14.67 4.40
C LYS A 481 -21.70 -15.28 3.05
N ALA A 482 -20.87 -14.58 2.27
CA ALA A 482 -20.44 -15.04 0.94
C ALA A 482 -19.47 -16.23 1.03
N GLU A 483 -18.53 -16.21 1.98
CA GLU A 483 -17.46 -17.20 2.09
C GLU A 483 -17.82 -18.38 3.01
N GLY A 484 -18.68 -18.16 4.02
CA GLY A 484 -19.08 -19.20 4.97
C GLY A 484 -17.95 -19.74 5.83
N CYS A 485 -16.82 -19.04 5.94
CA CYS A 485 -15.63 -19.47 6.68
C CYS A 485 -15.46 -18.75 8.03
N GLN A 486 -14.38 -19.05 8.75
CA GLN A 486 -14.04 -18.41 10.02
C GLN A 486 -13.93 -16.89 9.83
N ALA A 487 -14.54 -16.10 10.70
CA ALA A 487 -14.44 -14.64 10.67
C ALA A 487 -14.11 -14.10 12.07
N ILE A 488 -13.03 -13.34 12.18
CA ILE A 488 -12.51 -12.86 13.46
C ILE A 488 -12.34 -11.34 13.39
N PHE A 489 -12.91 -10.59 14.32
CA PHE A 489 -12.53 -9.21 14.60
C PHE A 489 -11.26 -9.20 15.47
N TRP A 490 -10.20 -8.56 14.96
CA TRP A 490 -8.89 -8.47 15.60
C TRP A 490 -8.85 -7.20 16.44
N LEU A 491 -9.55 -7.24 17.57
CA LEU A 491 -9.74 -6.11 18.48
C LEU A 491 -9.37 -6.54 19.90
N ASP A 492 -8.51 -5.75 20.54
CA ASP A 492 -8.13 -5.94 21.94
C ASP A 492 -9.00 -5.06 22.85
N GLU A 493 -9.91 -5.66 23.61
CA GLU A 493 -10.75 -4.91 24.57
C GLU A 493 -9.92 -4.22 25.67
N GLY A 494 -8.66 -4.61 25.86
CA GLY A 494 -7.70 -3.91 26.73
C GLY A 494 -7.10 -2.64 26.12
N ARG A 495 -7.19 -2.43 24.81
CA ARG A 495 -6.79 -1.19 24.13
C ARG A 495 -7.96 -0.22 24.11
N ALA A 496 -7.73 1.04 24.52
CA ALA A 496 -8.78 2.03 24.67
C ALA A 496 -9.55 2.27 23.36
N HIS A 497 -8.86 2.41 22.23
CA HIS A 497 -9.48 2.59 20.92
C HIS A 497 -10.37 1.42 20.52
N ASP A 498 -9.83 0.20 20.58
CA ASP A 498 -10.52 -1.03 20.17
C ASP A 498 -11.77 -1.27 21.03
N ALA A 499 -11.73 -0.92 22.32
CA ALA A 499 -12.89 -0.96 23.20
C ALA A 499 -14.01 -0.01 22.74
N GLU A 500 -13.69 1.17 22.20
CA GLU A 500 -14.67 2.08 21.60
C GLU A 500 -15.22 1.53 20.27
N LEU A 501 -14.39 0.92 19.42
CA LEU A 501 -14.86 0.25 18.20
C LEU A 501 -15.85 -0.87 18.52
N LEU A 502 -15.61 -1.65 19.59
CA LEU A 502 -16.48 -2.74 20.01
C LEU A 502 -17.90 -2.29 20.39
N LYS A 503 -18.07 -1.03 20.81
CA LYS A 503 -19.40 -0.44 21.08
C LYS A 503 -20.23 -0.25 19.81
N TYR A 504 -19.62 -0.20 18.63
CA TYR A 504 -20.31 -0.25 17.34
C TYR A 504 -20.46 -1.69 16.82
N VAL A 505 -19.38 -2.49 16.90
CA VAL A 505 -19.35 -3.85 16.35
C VAL A 505 -20.43 -4.74 16.98
N ARG A 506 -20.46 -4.85 18.32
CA ARG A 506 -21.34 -5.81 19.00
C ARG A 506 -22.83 -5.54 18.73
N PRO A 507 -23.35 -4.29 18.83
CA PRO A 507 -24.76 -4.02 18.54
C PRO A 507 -25.15 -4.29 17.10
N ILE A 508 -24.29 -3.96 16.12
CA ILE A 508 -24.58 -4.17 14.70
C ILE A 508 -24.69 -5.68 14.40
N LEU A 509 -23.75 -6.49 14.90
CA LEU A 509 -23.80 -7.95 14.73
C LEU A 509 -25.04 -8.58 15.40
N ALA A 510 -25.40 -8.10 16.59
CA ALA A 510 -26.58 -8.57 17.30
C ALA A 510 -27.88 -8.20 16.56
N ALA A 511 -27.99 -6.96 16.09
CA ALA A 511 -29.15 -6.49 15.31
C ALA A 511 -29.31 -7.25 13.98
N ALA A 512 -28.20 -7.63 13.36
CA ALA A 512 -28.20 -8.47 12.16
C ALA A 512 -28.46 -9.96 12.45
N GLY A 513 -28.48 -10.40 13.72
CA GLY A 513 -28.70 -11.79 14.11
C GLY A 513 -27.60 -12.75 13.68
N VAL A 514 -26.35 -12.28 13.59
CA VAL A 514 -25.20 -13.05 13.09
C VAL A 514 -24.01 -13.06 14.04
N ALA A 515 -24.18 -12.61 15.29
CA ALA A 515 -23.10 -12.52 16.27
C ALA A 515 -22.38 -13.86 16.51
N ASP A 516 -23.08 -14.99 16.41
CA ASP A 516 -22.54 -16.35 16.55
C ASP A 516 -21.57 -16.76 15.41
N LYS A 517 -21.59 -16.03 14.29
CA LYS A 517 -20.72 -16.29 13.13
C LYS A 517 -19.36 -15.60 13.23
N PHE A 518 -19.16 -14.76 14.24
CA PHE A 518 -17.96 -13.96 14.42
C PHE A 518 -17.31 -14.25 15.77
N GLN A 519 -15.99 -14.26 15.76
CA GLN A 519 -15.19 -14.21 16.97
C GLN A 519 -14.59 -12.82 17.14
N ILE A 520 -14.32 -12.43 18.38
CA ILE A 520 -13.61 -11.19 18.72
C ILE A 520 -12.42 -11.62 19.56
N LEU A 521 -11.21 -11.42 19.05
CA LEU A 521 -9.97 -11.90 19.67
C LEU A 521 -8.91 -10.80 19.62
N THR A 522 -8.03 -10.78 20.62
CA THR A 522 -6.84 -9.93 20.58
C THR A 522 -6.00 -10.28 19.35
N PRO A 523 -5.23 -9.32 18.77
CA PRO A 523 -4.43 -9.58 17.57
C PRO A 523 -3.51 -10.80 17.68
N ARG A 524 -2.95 -11.04 18.87
CA ARG A 524 -2.12 -12.22 19.16
C ARG A 524 -2.91 -13.53 19.04
N ALA A 525 -4.05 -13.62 19.75
CA ALA A 525 -4.88 -14.82 19.75
C ALA A 525 -5.51 -15.09 18.36
N ALA A 526 -5.93 -14.03 17.68
CA ALA A 526 -6.45 -14.10 16.31
C ALA A 526 -5.39 -14.65 15.34
N THR A 527 -4.14 -14.19 15.46
CA THR A 527 -3.01 -14.69 14.64
C THR A 527 -2.82 -16.19 14.81
N ARG A 528 -2.74 -16.68 16.06
CA ARG A 528 -2.58 -18.12 16.35
C ARG A 528 -3.70 -18.93 15.70
N LEU A 529 -4.95 -18.54 15.94
CA LEU A 529 -6.10 -19.28 15.43
C LEU A 529 -6.15 -19.27 13.91
N SER A 530 -5.89 -18.14 13.26
CA SER A 530 -5.86 -18.06 11.80
C SER A 530 -4.74 -18.92 11.20
N LEU A 531 -3.54 -18.93 11.78
CA LEU A 531 -2.44 -19.81 11.35
C LEU A 531 -2.80 -21.30 11.48
N GLU A 532 -3.44 -21.69 12.59
CA GLU A 532 -3.94 -23.06 12.79
C GLU A 532 -5.03 -23.46 11.78
N THR A 533 -5.94 -22.53 11.48
CA THR A 533 -7.00 -22.71 10.48
C THR A 533 -6.40 -22.93 9.08
N ILE A 534 -5.52 -22.03 8.62
CA ILE A 534 -4.95 -22.15 7.27
C ILE A 534 -4.02 -23.34 7.12
N ARG A 535 -3.32 -23.77 8.18
CA ARG A 535 -2.51 -24.98 8.14
C ARG A 535 -3.34 -26.24 7.88
N LYS A 536 -4.62 -26.25 8.31
CA LYS A 536 -5.58 -27.32 8.02
C LYS A 536 -6.20 -27.23 6.62
N GLY A 537 -5.77 -26.27 5.79
CA GLY A 537 -6.32 -26.04 4.45
C GLY A 537 -7.64 -25.27 4.45
N GLN A 538 -8.04 -24.69 5.58
CA GLN A 538 -9.30 -23.94 5.76
C GLN A 538 -9.05 -22.44 5.66
N ASP A 539 -10.09 -21.68 5.33
CA ASP A 539 -9.98 -20.23 5.14
C ASP A 539 -10.46 -19.45 6.37
N SER A 540 -9.91 -18.24 6.54
CA SER A 540 -10.26 -17.31 7.61
C SER A 540 -10.36 -15.88 7.06
N ILE A 541 -11.26 -15.08 7.63
CA ILE A 541 -11.38 -13.64 7.39
C ILE A 541 -10.86 -12.93 8.63
N ALA A 542 -9.82 -12.11 8.46
CA ALA A 542 -9.36 -11.16 9.45
C ALA A 542 -10.08 -9.82 9.26
N ILE A 543 -10.89 -9.43 10.23
CA ILE A 543 -11.58 -8.14 10.25
C ILE A 543 -10.82 -7.21 11.17
N SER A 544 -10.16 -6.19 10.61
CA SER A 544 -9.14 -5.41 11.34
C SER A 544 -9.23 -3.90 11.09
N GLY A 545 -8.59 -3.13 11.98
CA GLY A 545 -8.24 -1.73 11.75
C GLY A 545 -7.28 -1.54 10.56
N ASN A 546 -6.94 -0.29 10.28
CA ASN A 546 -6.21 0.18 9.10
C ASN A 546 -4.74 -0.28 9.09
N VAL A 547 -4.04 -0.20 10.22
CA VAL A 547 -2.64 -0.65 10.31
C VAL A 547 -2.57 -2.17 10.13
N LEU A 548 -3.42 -2.92 10.85
CA LEU A 548 -3.48 -4.37 10.71
C LEU A 548 -3.96 -4.81 9.32
N ARG A 549 -4.87 -4.07 8.66
CA ARG A 549 -5.21 -4.32 7.25
C ARG A 549 -3.94 -4.35 6.41
N ASP A 550 -3.11 -3.34 6.57
CA ASP A 550 -1.86 -3.25 5.83
C ASP A 550 -0.93 -4.43 6.13
N TYR A 551 -0.68 -4.70 7.42
CA TYR A 551 0.26 -5.74 7.84
C TYR A 551 -0.20 -7.14 7.44
N LEU A 552 -1.48 -7.46 7.62
CA LEU A 552 -2.02 -8.79 7.35
C LEU A 552 -2.18 -9.04 5.84
N THR A 553 -2.41 -8.00 5.05
CA THR A 553 -2.48 -8.10 3.58
C THR A 553 -1.11 -8.21 2.90
N ASP A 554 -0.01 -8.07 3.66
CA ASP A 554 1.32 -8.51 3.24
C ASP A 554 1.71 -9.84 3.88
N LEU A 555 1.51 -10.01 5.20
CA LEU A 555 1.91 -11.20 5.94
C LEU A 555 1.38 -12.48 5.31
N PHE A 556 0.05 -12.63 5.22
CA PHE A 556 -0.53 -13.88 4.76
C PHE A 556 -0.29 -14.13 3.26
N PRO A 557 -0.46 -13.14 2.35
CA PRO A 557 -0.13 -13.34 0.94
C PRO A 557 1.33 -13.71 0.68
N ILE A 558 2.29 -13.17 1.43
CA ILE A 558 3.70 -13.56 1.30
C ILE A 558 3.91 -15.02 1.74
N LEU A 559 3.23 -15.48 2.79
CA LEU A 559 3.30 -16.87 3.24
C LEU A 559 2.55 -17.84 2.30
N GLU A 560 1.48 -17.39 1.67
CA GLU A 560 0.60 -18.21 0.85
C GLU A 560 0.99 -18.27 -0.62
N LEU A 561 1.44 -17.13 -1.17
CA LEU A 561 1.66 -16.92 -2.60
C LEU A 561 3.13 -16.57 -2.89
N GLY A 562 3.95 -16.33 -1.86
CA GLY A 562 5.33 -15.88 -2.00
C GLY A 562 5.47 -14.39 -2.29
N THR A 563 4.35 -13.69 -2.48
CA THR A 563 4.28 -12.26 -2.78
C THR A 563 2.89 -11.70 -2.44
N SER A 564 2.82 -10.45 -2.03
CA SER A 564 1.56 -9.70 -1.86
C SER A 564 1.12 -8.95 -3.12
N ALA A 565 1.91 -8.99 -4.20
CA ALA A 565 1.61 -8.26 -5.44
C ALA A 565 0.42 -8.85 -6.22
N LYS A 566 0.05 -10.11 -5.98
CA LYS A 566 -0.98 -10.86 -6.72
C LYS A 566 -2.29 -10.99 -5.95
N MET A 567 -2.77 -9.87 -5.42
CA MET A 567 -3.96 -9.80 -4.56
C MET A 567 -5.09 -9.01 -5.22
N LEU A 568 -6.33 -9.45 -5.00
CA LEU A 568 -7.50 -8.60 -5.21
C LEU A 568 -7.52 -7.53 -4.12
N SER A 569 -7.69 -6.28 -4.53
CA SER A 569 -7.84 -5.14 -3.62
C SER A 569 -9.09 -4.38 -4.00
N ILE A 570 -10.22 -4.78 -3.40
CA ILE A 570 -11.53 -4.19 -3.64
C ILE A 570 -11.79 -3.15 -2.56
N VAL A 571 -12.27 -1.99 -2.96
CA VAL A 571 -12.76 -0.94 -2.09
C VAL A 571 -14.26 -0.85 -2.31
N LYS A 572 -15.01 -1.35 -1.33
CA LYS A 572 -16.47 -1.20 -1.34
C LYS A 572 -16.77 0.24 -0.93
N LEU A 573 -17.22 1.06 -1.89
CA LEU A 573 -17.48 2.46 -1.66
C LEU A 573 -18.70 2.59 -0.76
N MET A 574 -18.65 3.51 0.21
CA MET A 574 -19.65 3.60 1.28
C MET A 574 -21.08 3.80 0.76
N ASN A 575 -21.23 4.44 -0.41
CA ASN A 575 -22.52 4.74 -1.02
C ASN A 575 -22.99 3.66 -2.02
N GLY A 576 -22.33 2.50 -2.08
CA GLY A 576 -22.74 1.34 -2.87
C GLY A 576 -21.93 1.06 -4.14
N GLY A 577 -21.07 2.00 -4.55
CA GLY A 577 -20.14 1.80 -5.67
C GLY A 577 -19.01 0.80 -5.37
N GLY A 578 -18.24 0.46 -6.40
CA GLY A 578 -17.03 -0.37 -6.30
C GLY A 578 -15.81 0.31 -6.91
N MET A 579 -14.68 0.21 -6.22
CA MET A 579 -13.36 0.49 -6.80
C MET A 579 -12.47 -0.76 -6.69
N PHE A 580 -11.77 -1.09 -7.76
CA PHE A 580 -10.99 -2.31 -7.90
C PHE A 580 -9.53 -1.92 -8.17
N GLU A 581 -8.71 -1.92 -7.13
CA GLU A 581 -7.28 -1.65 -7.24
C GLU A 581 -6.59 -2.89 -7.82
N THR A 582 -5.87 -2.71 -8.93
CA THR A 582 -5.18 -3.80 -9.65
C THR A 582 -3.86 -4.22 -9.00
N GLY A 583 -3.38 -3.47 -8.00
CA GLY A 583 -2.18 -3.82 -7.25
C GLY A 583 -1.88 -2.80 -6.14
N ALA A 584 -1.13 -3.24 -5.14
CA ALA A 584 -0.72 -2.41 -4.00
C ALA A 584 0.65 -1.72 -4.17
N GLY A 585 1.40 -2.06 -5.22
CA GLY A 585 2.73 -1.53 -5.51
C GLY A 585 2.75 -0.17 -6.23
N GLY A 586 3.95 0.32 -6.55
CA GLY A 586 4.16 1.50 -7.40
C GLY A 586 4.07 1.18 -8.90
N SER A 587 4.37 2.15 -9.75
CA SER A 587 4.24 2.09 -11.22
C SER A 587 5.48 1.56 -11.97
N ALA A 588 6.47 1.03 -11.23
CA ALA A 588 7.63 0.27 -11.71
C ALA A 588 8.51 0.96 -12.79
N PRO A 589 9.26 2.03 -12.44
CA PRO A 589 10.11 2.77 -13.40
C PRO A 589 11.17 1.91 -14.10
N LYS A 590 11.69 0.88 -13.41
CA LYS A 590 12.69 -0.06 -13.98
C LYS A 590 12.12 -0.94 -15.11
N HIS A 591 10.81 -1.09 -15.20
CA HIS A 591 10.17 -1.82 -16.30
C HIS A 591 10.10 -0.93 -17.54
N VAL A 592 9.80 0.37 -17.36
CA VAL A 592 9.86 1.37 -18.44
C VAL A 592 11.27 1.45 -19.01
N GLN A 593 12.29 1.48 -18.16
CA GLN A 593 13.69 1.51 -18.60
C GLN A 593 14.05 0.31 -19.49
N GLN A 594 13.62 -0.91 -19.12
CA GLN A 594 13.84 -2.09 -19.95
C GLN A 594 13.08 -2.01 -21.27
N LEU A 595 11.82 -1.55 -21.27
CA LEU A 595 11.08 -1.36 -22.52
C LEU A 595 11.80 -0.35 -23.43
N VAL A 596 12.27 0.77 -22.90
CA VAL A 596 12.98 1.78 -23.70
C VAL A 596 14.32 1.25 -24.24
N GLN A 597 15.05 0.44 -23.47
CA GLN A 597 16.36 -0.08 -23.86
C GLN A 597 16.29 -1.28 -24.80
N GLU A 598 15.35 -2.18 -24.55
CA GLU A 598 15.34 -3.53 -25.12
C GLU A 598 13.95 -3.92 -25.64
N ASN A 599 12.98 -3.01 -25.65
CA ASN A 599 11.60 -3.24 -26.08
C ASN A 599 10.98 -4.50 -25.45
N HIS A 600 11.27 -4.74 -24.17
CA HIS A 600 10.70 -5.82 -23.37
C HIS A 600 10.01 -5.25 -22.14
N LEU A 601 8.70 -5.49 -21.99
CA LEU A 601 7.93 -5.05 -20.83
C LEU A 601 7.61 -6.23 -19.92
N ARG A 602 8.30 -6.32 -18.78
CA ARG A 602 8.08 -7.37 -17.76
C ARG A 602 7.01 -7.03 -16.72
N TRP A 603 6.08 -6.14 -17.03
CA TRP A 603 4.96 -5.79 -16.15
C TRP A 603 3.91 -6.90 -16.16
N ASP A 604 3.57 -7.47 -14.99
CA ASP A 604 2.57 -8.53 -14.86
C ASP A 604 1.16 -7.93 -14.65
N SER A 605 0.32 -7.99 -15.69
CA SER A 605 -1.05 -7.47 -15.68
C SER A 605 -2.08 -8.40 -15.02
N LEU A 606 -1.64 -9.44 -14.32
CA LEU A 606 -2.52 -10.38 -13.61
C LEU A 606 -3.51 -9.68 -12.67
N GLY A 607 -3.07 -8.65 -11.96
CA GLY A 607 -3.93 -7.86 -11.08
C GLY A 607 -4.99 -7.06 -11.82
N GLU A 608 -4.71 -6.62 -13.06
CA GLU A 608 -5.67 -5.97 -13.94
C GLU A 608 -6.74 -6.95 -14.42
N PHE A 609 -6.35 -8.20 -14.75
CA PHE A 609 -7.31 -9.26 -15.11
C PHE A 609 -8.24 -9.57 -13.94
N CYS A 610 -7.70 -9.77 -12.74
CA CYS A 610 -8.49 -10.06 -11.55
C CYS A 610 -9.45 -8.91 -11.20
N ALA A 611 -8.99 -7.66 -11.23
CA ALA A 611 -9.83 -6.49 -10.98
C ALA A 611 -10.95 -6.34 -12.03
N LEU A 612 -10.67 -6.63 -13.30
CA LEU A 612 -11.67 -6.62 -14.37
C LEU A 612 -12.77 -7.67 -14.13
N GLY A 613 -12.40 -8.89 -13.72
CA GLY A 613 -13.35 -9.94 -13.39
C GLY A 613 -14.31 -9.52 -12.28
N GLU A 614 -13.77 -8.96 -11.18
CA GLU A 614 -14.60 -8.46 -10.07
C GLU A 614 -15.44 -7.23 -10.47
N SER A 615 -14.89 -6.30 -11.26
CA SER A 615 -15.61 -5.12 -11.77
C SER A 615 -16.83 -5.49 -12.63
N LEU A 616 -16.69 -6.49 -13.50
CA LEU A 616 -17.78 -7.00 -14.35
C LEU A 616 -18.84 -7.74 -13.53
N LYS A 617 -18.43 -8.54 -12.53
CA LYS A 617 -19.36 -9.21 -11.61
C LYS A 617 -20.13 -8.21 -10.75
N PHE A 618 -19.45 -7.19 -10.23
CA PHE A 618 -20.08 -6.08 -9.51
C PHE A 618 -21.09 -5.34 -10.39
N LEU A 619 -20.73 -5.01 -11.64
CA LEU A 619 -21.66 -4.39 -12.58
C LEU A 619 -22.89 -5.27 -12.81
N ALA A 620 -22.69 -6.58 -12.99
CA ALA A 620 -23.78 -7.52 -13.18
C ALA A 620 -24.73 -7.60 -11.99
N GLU A 621 -24.21 -7.54 -10.77
CA GLU A 621 -25.02 -7.53 -9.54
C GLU A 621 -25.80 -6.22 -9.37
N THR A 622 -25.17 -5.08 -9.68
CA THR A 622 -25.76 -3.75 -9.46
C THR A 622 -26.73 -3.32 -10.56
N THR A 623 -26.59 -3.84 -11.77
CA THR A 623 -27.41 -3.46 -12.93
C THR A 623 -28.26 -4.62 -13.49
N ASP A 624 -28.19 -5.79 -12.87
CA ASP A 624 -28.80 -7.04 -13.37
C ASP A 624 -28.35 -7.40 -14.80
N ASN A 625 -27.10 -7.06 -15.15
CA ASN A 625 -26.54 -7.32 -16.48
C ASN A 625 -25.98 -8.75 -16.56
N HIS A 626 -26.80 -9.68 -17.07
CA HIS A 626 -26.41 -11.09 -17.26
C HIS A 626 -25.16 -11.29 -18.13
N LYS A 627 -24.99 -10.49 -19.20
CA LYS A 627 -23.82 -10.61 -20.08
C LYS A 627 -22.54 -10.17 -19.37
N ALA A 628 -22.59 -9.11 -18.56
CA ALA A 628 -21.45 -8.70 -17.73
C ALA A 628 -21.03 -9.82 -16.76
N ARG A 629 -22.00 -10.59 -16.21
CA ARG A 629 -21.72 -11.76 -15.36
C ARG A 629 -20.94 -12.84 -16.10
N ILE A 630 -21.40 -13.21 -17.30
CA ILE A 630 -20.72 -14.20 -18.16
C ILE A 630 -19.30 -13.72 -18.50
N LEU A 631 -19.14 -12.44 -18.86
CA LEU A 631 -17.83 -11.86 -19.14
C LEU A 631 -16.91 -11.97 -17.92
N GLY A 632 -17.38 -11.60 -16.72
CA GLY A 632 -16.62 -11.71 -15.48
C GLY A 632 -16.17 -13.13 -15.17
N HIS A 633 -17.07 -14.12 -15.28
CA HIS A 633 -16.70 -15.53 -15.11
C HIS A 633 -15.73 -16.04 -16.19
N ALA A 634 -15.84 -15.55 -17.41
CA ALA A 634 -14.91 -15.88 -18.48
C ALA A 634 -13.53 -15.23 -18.26
N VAL A 635 -13.45 -14.04 -17.64
CA VAL A 635 -12.18 -13.43 -17.18
C VAL A 635 -11.52 -14.31 -16.12
N ASP A 636 -12.27 -14.83 -15.16
CA ASP A 636 -11.72 -15.73 -14.13
C ASP A 636 -11.08 -16.98 -14.77
N ARG A 637 -11.76 -17.58 -15.78
CA ARG A 637 -11.22 -18.72 -16.55
C ARG A 637 -9.99 -18.34 -17.39
N ALA A 638 -10.00 -17.18 -18.02
CA ALA A 638 -8.87 -16.70 -18.82
C ALA A 638 -7.64 -16.46 -17.96
N THR A 639 -7.84 -15.86 -16.79
CA THR A 639 -6.80 -15.61 -15.78
C THR A 639 -6.19 -16.92 -15.30
N GLN A 640 -7.00 -17.93 -15.00
CA GLN A 640 -6.53 -19.27 -14.67
C GLN A 640 -5.74 -19.89 -15.83
N GLY A 641 -6.20 -19.74 -17.07
CA GLY A 641 -5.50 -20.22 -18.26
C GLY A 641 -4.11 -19.61 -18.45
N VAL A 642 -3.96 -18.30 -18.19
CA VAL A 642 -2.65 -17.61 -18.21
C VAL A 642 -1.70 -18.21 -17.18
N LEU A 643 -2.20 -18.49 -15.97
CA LEU A 643 -1.41 -19.08 -14.89
C LEU A 643 -1.05 -20.54 -15.17
N ASP A 644 -2.02 -21.38 -15.52
CA ASP A 644 -1.83 -22.83 -15.75
C ASP A 644 -0.81 -23.14 -16.85
N HIS A 645 -0.75 -22.28 -17.87
CA HIS A 645 0.17 -22.44 -19.00
C HIS A 645 1.43 -21.57 -18.89
N ASN A 646 1.70 -20.97 -17.73
CA ASN A 646 2.86 -20.12 -17.46
C ASN A 646 3.04 -19.00 -18.52
N LYS A 647 1.95 -18.27 -18.81
CA LYS A 647 1.92 -17.18 -19.80
C LYS A 647 2.01 -15.78 -19.17
N SER A 648 2.44 -15.69 -17.91
CA SER A 648 2.82 -14.41 -17.29
C SER A 648 4.14 -13.89 -17.89
N PRO A 649 4.38 -12.57 -17.83
CA PRO A 649 5.64 -11.99 -18.32
C PRO A 649 6.85 -12.44 -17.51
N GLU A 650 7.97 -12.67 -18.19
CA GLU A 650 9.26 -12.99 -17.62
C GLU A 650 10.27 -11.83 -17.78
N GLY A 651 11.45 -11.96 -17.17
CA GLY A 651 12.37 -10.85 -16.96
C GLY A 651 13.27 -10.50 -18.15
N LYS A 652 13.39 -11.35 -19.17
CA LYS A 652 14.40 -11.21 -20.24
C LYS A 652 13.77 -11.20 -21.63
N VAL A 653 14.40 -10.46 -22.53
CA VAL A 653 14.15 -10.48 -23.98
C VAL A 653 14.10 -11.90 -24.53
N GLY A 654 13.15 -12.18 -25.42
CA GLY A 654 12.93 -13.50 -26.01
C GLY A 654 12.13 -14.46 -25.14
N GLN A 655 11.73 -14.04 -23.94
CA GLN A 655 10.74 -14.72 -23.11
C GLN A 655 9.37 -14.05 -23.25
N THR A 656 8.32 -14.65 -22.72
CA THR A 656 6.98 -14.02 -22.68
C THR A 656 7.07 -12.64 -22.04
N ASP A 657 6.55 -11.61 -22.70
CA ASP A 657 6.46 -10.26 -22.16
C ASP A 657 5.00 -9.88 -21.86
N ASN A 658 4.76 -8.64 -21.41
CA ASN A 658 3.42 -8.13 -21.11
C ASN A 658 2.46 -8.25 -22.30
N ARG A 659 2.88 -7.90 -23.51
CA ARG A 659 2.02 -7.92 -24.71
C ARG A 659 1.65 -9.36 -25.09
N ALA A 660 2.59 -10.29 -25.01
CA ALA A 660 2.32 -11.71 -25.21
C ALA A 660 1.33 -12.25 -24.16
N SER A 661 1.48 -11.84 -22.90
CA SER A 661 0.53 -12.23 -21.85
C SER A 661 -0.89 -11.72 -22.12
N HIS A 662 -1.04 -10.50 -22.66
CA HIS A 662 -2.33 -9.97 -23.08
C HIS A 662 -2.95 -10.73 -24.25
N TYR A 663 -2.13 -11.17 -25.21
CA TYR A 663 -2.59 -12.05 -26.28
C TYR A 663 -3.16 -13.36 -25.73
N PHE A 664 -2.42 -14.04 -24.84
CA PHE A 664 -2.89 -15.29 -24.24
C PHE A 664 -4.15 -15.07 -23.39
N PHE A 665 -4.21 -13.98 -22.62
CA PHE A 665 -5.42 -13.59 -21.90
C PHE A 665 -6.62 -13.42 -22.84
N ALA A 666 -6.45 -12.68 -23.94
CA ALA A 666 -7.52 -12.49 -24.94
C ALA A 666 -7.95 -13.81 -25.60
N LEU A 667 -7.00 -14.69 -25.93
CA LEU A 667 -7.27 -16.02 -26.47
C LEU A 667 -8.12 -16.84 -25.49
N TYR A 668 -7.68 -16.98 -24.25
CA TYR A 668 -8.40 -17.77 -23.25
C TYR A 668 -9.75 -17.15 -22.88
N TRP A 669 -9.87 -15.82 -22.89
CA TRP A 669 -11.14 -15.14 -22.66
C TRP A 669 -12.12 -15.39 -23.80
N ALA A 670 -11.68 -15.29 -25.05
CA ALA A 670 -12.50 -15.60 -26.22
C ALA A 670 -12.93 -17.08 -26.22
N GLN A 671 -12.03 -18.01 -25.89
CA GLN A 671 -12.35 -19.44 -25.76
C GLN A 671 -13.37 -19.70 -24.64
N ALA A 672 -13.21 -19.06 -23.48
CA ALA A 672 -14.16 -19.20 -22.38
C ALA A 672 -15.56 -18.67 -22.75
N LEU A 673 -15.64 -17.58 -23.51
CA LEU A 673 -16.89 -16.99 -24.01
C LEU A 673 -17.52 -17.78 -25.17
N ALA A 674 -16.70 -18.45 -25.99
CA ALA A 674 -17.17 -19.34 -27.04
C ALA A 674 -17.69 -20.68 -26.51
N ASN A 675 -17.17 -21.15 -25.37
CA ASN A 675 -17.48 -22.47 -24.80
C ASN A 675 -18.43 -22.46 -23.59
N GLN A 676 -18.91 -21.28 -23.16
CA GLN A 676 -19.98 -21.20 -22.15
C GLN A 676 -21.33 -21.67 -22.72
N ASN A 677 -22.30 -21.93 -21.83
CA ASN A 677 -23.59 -22.55 -22.16
C ASN A 677 -24.80 -21.69 -21.73
N GLU A 678 -24.59 -20.40 -21.49
CA GLU A 678 -25.55 -19.46 -20.93
C GLU A 678 -26.10 -18.45 -21.96
N ASP A 679 -25.28 -17.91 -22.87
CA ASP A 679 -25.69 -16.90 -23.86
C ASP A 679 -25.24 -17.26 -25.30
N PRO A 680 -26.16 -17.67 -26.19
CA PRO A 680 -25.81 -18.09 -27.55
C PRO A 680 -25.34 -16.95 -28.46
N VAL A 681 -25.69 -15.69 -28.16
CA VAL A 681 -25.24 -14.52 -28.93
C VAL A 681 -23.76 -14.27 -28.65
N LEU A 682 -23.34 -14.34 -27.39
CA LEU A 682 -21.93 -14.26 -27.03
C LEU A 682 -21.12 -15.44 -27.61
N ILE A 683 -21.67 -16.66 -27.60
CA ILE A 683 -21.02 -17.82 -28.27
C ILE A 683 -20.77 -17.52 -29.74
N ALA A 684 -21.83 -17.12 -30.47
CA ALA A 684 -21.73 -16.86 -31.90
C ALA A 684 -20.77 -15.69 -32.23
N HIS A 685 -20.67 -14.70 -31.35
CA HIS A 685 -19.74 -13.58 -31.51
C HIS A 685 -18.28 -13.98 -31.25
N PHE A 686 -18.00 -14.72 -30.17
CA PHE A 686 -16.63 -15.03 -29.75
C PHE A 686 -16.05 -16.30 -30.38
N ALA A 687 -16.87 -17.23 -30.89
CA ALA A 687 -16.38 -18.42 -31.59
C ALA A 687 -15.42 -18.11 -32.76
N PRO A 688 -15.75 -17.21 -33.72
CA PRO A 688 -14.82 -16.86 -34.79
C PRO A 688 -13.58 -16.12 -34.30
N ILE A 689 -13.69 -15.32 -33.23
CA ILE A 689 -12.56 -14.59 -32.63
C ILE A 689 -11.59 -15.60 -31.97
N ALA A 690 -12.11 -16.54 -31.18
CA ALA A 690 -11.32 -17.59 -30.53
C ALA A 690 -10.60 -18.47 -31.55
N ALA A 691 -11.29 -18.89 -32.62
CA ALA A 691 -10.69 -19.64 -33.71
C ALA A 691 -9.57 -18.85 -34.40
N ALA A 692 -9.83 -17.59 -34.77
CA ALA A 692 -8.85 -16.75 -35.46
C ALA A 692 -7.61 -16.46 -34.59
N LEU A 693 -7.77 -16.20 -33.29
CA LEU A 693 -6.64 -16.01 -32.37
C LEU A 693 -5.80 -17.28 -32.24
N ALA A 694 -6.42 -18.46 -32.17
CA ALA A 694 -5.73 -19.74 -32.07
C ALA A 694 -5.00 -20.10 -33.37
N GLU A 695 -5.66 -19.97 -34.53
CA GLU A 695 -5.09 -20.27 -35.85
C GLU A 695 -3.89 -19.37 -36.20
N ASN A 696 -3.85 -18.15 -35.66
CA ASN A 696 -2.81 -17.16 -35.93
C ASN A 696 -1.82 -16.98 -34.77
N GLU A 697 -1.78 -17.89 -33.79
CA GLU A 697 -0.92 -17.76 -32.60
C GLU A 697 0.54 -17.49 -32.97
N ALA A 698 1.13 -18.34 -33.82
CA ALA A 698 2.54 -18.21 -34.21
C ALA A 698 2.83 -16.87 -34.92
N THR A 699 1.92 -16.42 -35.79
CA THR A 699 2.04 -15.13 -36.49
C THR A 699 1.96 -13.96 -35.52
N ILE A 700 0.99 -13.98 -34.60
CA ILE A 700 0.80 -12.91 -33.61
C ILE A 700 2.03 -12.83 -32.70
N LEU A 701 2.49 -13.94 -32.14
CA LEU A 701 3.67 -13.97 -31.27
C LEU A 701 4.94 -13.51 -31.99
N ALA A 702 5.10 -13.87 -33.27
CA ALA A 702 6.21 -13.38 -34.09
C ALA A 702 6.13 -11.85 -34.32
N GLU A 703 4.93 -11.31 -34.60
CA GLU A 703 4.73 -9.86 -34.75
C GLU A 703 4.97 -9.10 -33.43
N LEU A 704 4.54 -9.66 -32.29
CA LEU A 704 4.76 -9.08 -30.97
C LEU A 704 6.25 -8.97 -30.60
N THR A 705 7.02 -9.99 -30.96
CA THR A 705 8.45 -10.10 -30.61
C THR A 705 9.39 -9.56 -31.69
N ALA A 706 8.87 -9.15 -32.86
CA ALA A 706 9.67 -8.75 -34.03
C ALA A 706 10.68 -7.63 -33.76
N THR A 707 10.41 -6.79 -32.76
CA THR A 707 11.24 -5.63 -32.39
C THR A 707 11.82 -5.74 -30.97
N GLU A 708 11.69 -6.89 -30.30
CA GLU A 708 12.33 -7.15 -29.01
C GLU A 708 13.87 -7.12 -29.13
N GLY A 709 14.53 -6.69 -28.07
CA GLY A 709 15.98 -6.48 -28.01
C GLY A 709 16.46 -5.18 -28.66
N GLN A 710 15.57 -4.37 -29.23
CA GLN A 710 15.90 -3.06 -29.82
C GLN A 710 15.41 -1.91 -28.92
N PRO A 711 16.05 -0.73 -28.94
CA PRO A 711 15.54 0.43 -28.23
C PRO A 711 14.17 0.89 -28.75
N ALA A 712 13.28 1.28 -27.83
CA ALA A 712 11.95 1.79 -28.13
C ALA A 712 11.83 3.28 -27.75
N ASP A 713 11.29 4.09 -28.67
CA ASP A 713 11.06 5.52 -28.43
C ASP A 713 9.59 5.80 -28.10
N LEU A 714 9.31 6.12 -26.84
CA LEU A 714 7.98 6.47 -26.35
C LEU A 714 7.61 7.94 -26.58
N GLY A 715 8.53 8.78 -27.06
CA GLY A 715 8.32 10.22 -27.26
C GLY A 715 8.13 11.03 -25.97
N GLY A 716 8.47 10.47 -24.81
CA GLY A 716 8.30 11.06 -23.48
C GLY A 716 8.45 10.00 -22.39
N TYR A 717 8.35 10.40 -21.13
CA TYR A 717 8.34 9.49 -19.98
C TYR A 717 7.06 9.67 -19.15
N PHE A 718 6.83 10.87 -18.60
CA PHE A 718 5.62 11.19 -17.85
C PHE A 718 4.44 11.52 -18.76
N HIS A 719 4.72 12.01 -19.97
CA HIS A 719 3.71 12.35 -20.96
C HIS A 719 4.11 11.77 -22.33
N THR A 720 3.99 10.45 -22.51
CA THR A 720 4.39 9.77 -23.75
C THR A 720 3.59 10.24 -24.97
N ASP A 721 4.17 10.06 -26.17
CA ASP A 721 3.44 10.27 -27.42
C ASP A 721 2.47 9.09 -27.66
N PRO A 722 1.16 9.34 -27.83
CA PRO A 722 0.18 8.25 -27.98
C PRO A 722 0.41 7.38 -29.22
N GLN A 723 0.85 7.95 -30.35
CA GLN A 723 1.06 7.19 -31.58
C GLN A 723 2.28 6.26 -31.44
N LYS A 724 3.39 6.79 -30.92
CA LYS A 724 4.58 5.98 -30.64
C LYS A 724 4.31 4.89 -29.62
N THR A 725 3.61 5.23 -28.53
CA THR A 725 3.24 4.26 -27.50
C THR A 725 2.40 3.13 -28.09
N ASN A 726 1.37 3.46 -28.90
CA ASN A 726 0.54 2.46 -29.54
C ASN A 726 1.32 1.56 -30.52
N ALA A 727 2.25 2.12 -31.29
CA ALA A 727 3.08 1.33 -32.21
C ALA A 727 3.96 0.30 -31.46
N ILE A 728 4.45 0.65 -30.28
CA ILE A 728 5.27 -0.23 -29.42
C ILE A 728 4.42 -1.26 -28.67
N MET A 729 3.26 -0.84 -28.17
CA MET A 729 2.41 -1.67 -27.30
C MET A 729 1.39 -2.54 -28.05
N ARG A 730 1.14 -2.24 -29.33
CA ARG A 730 0.22 -2.98 -30.21
C ARG A 730 0.84 -3.28 -31.58
N PRO A 731 2.03 -3.92 -31.64
CA PRO A 731 2.75 -4.12 -32.91
C PRO A 731 2.13 -5.20 -33.81
N SER A 732 1.26 -6.08 -33.28
CA SER A 732 0.64 -7.16 -34.07
C SER A 732 -0.57 -6.67 -34.88
N ALA A 733 -0.35 -6.42 -36.17
CA ALA A 733 -1.42 -6.10 -37.12
C ALA A 733 -2.45 -7.24 -37.23
N THR A 734 -2.00 -8.50 -37.09
CA THR A 734 -2.88 -9.67 -37.14
C THR A 734 -3.86 -9.68 -35.96
N MET A 735 -3.36 -9.46 -34.74
CA MET A 735 -4.21 -9.38 -33.55
C MET A 735 -5.19 -8.20 -33.62
N LEU A 736 -4.72 -7.03 -34.06
CA LEU A 736 -5.57 -5.85 -34.24
C LEU A 736 -6.73 -6.09 -35.20
N ARG A 737 -6.46 -6.73 -36.34
CA ARG A 737 -7.49 -7.09 -37.33
C ARG A 737 -8.53 -8.06 -36.76
N ILE A 738 -8.12 -9.00 -35.90
CA ILE A 738 -9.03 -9.99 -35.31
C ILE A 738 -9.94 -9.35 -34.25
N LEU A 739 -9.37 -8.49 -33.39
CA LEU A 739 -10.12 -7.86 -32.29
C LEU A 739 -10.90 -6.61 -32.72
N GLY A 740 -10.63 -6.09 -33.91
CA GLY A 740 -11.15 -4.82 -34.41
C GLY A 740 -10.42 -3.62 -33.81
N ASP A 741 -10.37 -2.51 -34.56
CA ASP A 741 -9.92 -1.24 -34.00
C ASP A 741 -10.97 -0.74 -33.01
N ALA A 742 -10.59 -0.68 -31.73
CA ALA A 742 -11.42 -0.12 -30.66
C ALA A 742 -11.31 1.40 -30.59
#